data_AF-K0K5U4-F1
#
_entry.id   AF-K0K5U4-F1
#
_cell.length_a   1.000
_cell.length_b   1.000
_cell.length_c   1.000
_cell.angle_alpha   90.00
_cell.angle_beta   90.00
_cell.angle_gamma   90.00
#
_symmetry.space_group_name_H-M   'P 1'
#
loop_
_entity.id
_entity.type
_entity.pdbx_description
1 polymer ?
#
loop_
_entity_poly.entity_id
_entity_poly.type
_entity_poly.pdbx_seq_one_letter_code
_entity_poly.pdbx_strand_id
1 'polypeptide(L)'
;MNGSDELPHLRKNPFSPMAVALIIDDVEDDFDAVDVTIPTDAARQAIAHLDGYLRAEPGAGTVLAVLGDYGTGKTHLAVRLVRHARKALDDPSRALYLEATAESFVELYRRFMQRLGRDGVRAQVSDYYADIVAESLQSTGLTEDTVEWLGSRSMEPQEVVERLGLMESALLRTVQDKLRQVTNNKDFGTALTLLLRPGFEHAVWSWLLGGAPDQVLVERGITAPIDTEVAALEAMGVFALLFGGRQRRFVLAVDELDKIFSADSRPQARTMAAFQTLLQVFAKAGACLVLCGLPEFRAVLSPAVRQRIPYTVTMSGLGHAQVREFVLRAQEAVTGVSALAPFTPETVRYLRDVAGGNTRNVVRLCHRVFRLVDDRANATGDPDVTATDEMVRQAARDLFGSLSADDLDGSVRRLLDANGWEYWRNHLLGSGEESMADFWITFPDRDGGCAVLVTESLLDNADVTTVMRRVSAVREAESDAEVVLVVNGVLADGVAIQLREPLGREPLVYSERTFADDFTALVGAAGIVLTGETAQDPVSALRQRMDQLSRQQSSIYGFIEQLAEHVDGVRTSSDRQFSAIGRQLALLVGSTPAREAADHRLPGEVERLFRAAADALEGLIQVDLMLNEAFDFAPATTQEAVHRRLRTPEFTDAAAKAVFLQKSVLAFRGAVADWYRSQGEPGSSVSPDAEDRLEQLCGIYDDIVEFLPLFDLDPLFGLPPWSARSGGLVADVNQTARRNQVHEALRNLSPRVRRAVLKASHSR
;
A
#
# COMPACT_ATOMS: atom_id res chain seq x y z
N MET A 1 20.11 -6.78 -53.47
CA MET A 1 20.64 -6.29 -52.18
C MET A 1 19.77 -5.12 -51.76
N ASN A 2 18.75 -5.40 -50.95
CA ASN A 2 17.99 -4.42 -50.16
C ASN A 2 17.67 -5.17 -48.87
N GLY A 3 18.61 -5.15 -47.93
CA GLY A 3 18.36 -5.60 -46.57
C GLY A 3 17.68 -4.45 -45.86
N SER A 4 16.38 -4.59 -45.59
CA SER A 4 15.72 -3.84 -44.54
C SER A 4 16.36 -4.28 -43.22
N ASP A 5 17.15 -3.41 -42.60
CA ASP A 5 17.46 -3.47 -41.17
C ASP A 5 16.13 -3.32 -40.42
N GLU A 6 15.42 -4.44 -40.24
CA GLU A 6 14.40 -4.57 -39.21
C GLU A 6 15.16 -4.46 -37.89
N LEU A 7 15.06 -3.30 -37.23
CA LEU A 7 15.48 -3.13 -35.85
C LEU A 7 14.84 -4.27 -35.03
N PRO A 8 15.60 -4.99 -34.18
CA PRO A 8 15.03 -6.07 -33.38
C PRO A 8 13.87 -5.51 -32.55
N HIS A 9 12.68 -6.10 -32.71
CA HIS A 9 11.51 -5.74 -31.92
C HIS A 9 11.83 -5.90 -30.43
N LEU A 10 11.77 -4.78 -29.68
CA LEU A 10 11.94 -4.76 -28.23
C LEU A 10 10.99 -5.78 -27.60
N ARG A 11 11.52 -6.73 -26.83
CA ARG A 11 10.68 -7.71 -26.15
C ARG A 11 9.83 -6.99 -25.10
N LYS A 12 8.52 -7.09 -25.22
CA LYS A 12 7.59 -6.53 -24.22
C LYS A 12 7.78 -7.23 -22.88
N ASN A 13 8.15 -6.47 -21.85
CA ASN A 13 8.35 -7.01 -20.51
C ASN A 13 6.99 -7.37 -19.87
N PRO A 14 6.75 -8.64 -19.50
CA PRO A 14 5.46 -9.05 -18.95
C PRO A 14 5.32 -8.79 -17.44
N PHE A 15 6.39 -8.34 -16.78
CA PHE A 15 6.39 -8.12 -15.33
C PHE A 15 6.17 -6.65 -15.01
N SER A 16 5.43 -6.36 -13.94
CA SER A 16 5.22 -4.97 -13.51
C SER A 16 6.44 -4.44 -12.74
N PRO A 17 6.92 -3.22 -13.02
CA PRO A 17 8.00 -2.58 -12.25
C PRO A 17 7.60 -2.33 -10.78
N MET A 18 6.34 -1.97 -10.54
CA MET A 18 5.86 -1.62 -9.19
C MET A 18 5.33 -2.82 -8.41
N ALA A 19 5.01 -3.94 -9.07
CA ALA A 19 4.42 -5.13 -8.44
C ALA A 19 3.19 -4.80 -7.56
N VAL A 20 2.35 -3.87 -8.03
CA VAL A 20 1.13 -3.41 -7.37
C VAL A 20 -0.07 -4.09 -8.03
N ALA A 21 -0.99 -4.63 -7.21
CA ALA A 21 -2.24 -5.17 -7.70
C ALA A 21 -3.06 -4.08 -8.40
N LEU A 22 -3.59 -4.39 -9.59
CA LEU A 22 -4.48 -3.50 -10.32
C LEU A 22 -5.88 -3.55 -9.69
N ILE A 23 -6.18 -2.54 -8.88
CA ILE A 23 -7.53 -2.30 -8.39
C ILE A 23 -8.25 -1.55 -9.52
N ILE A 24 -9.01 -2.28 -10.33
CA ILE A 24 -9.86 -1.68 -11.36
C ILE A 24 -11.16 -1.26 -10.68
N ASP A 25 -11.38 0.04 -10.59
CA ASP A 25 -12.47 0.66 -9.84
C ASP A 25 -13.77 0.78 -10.64
N ASP A 26 -13.72 0.59 -11.97
CA ASP A 26 -14.88 0.77 -12.84
C ASP A 26 -15.61 -0.55 -13.16
N VAL A 27 -16.93 -0.43 -13.18
CA VAL A 27 -17.94 -1.47 -13.45
C VAL A 27 -18.05 -1.78 -14.96
N GLU A 28 -17.44 -0.99 -15.82
CA GLU A 28 -17.50 -1.14 -17.27
C GLU A 28 -16.09 -1.14 -17.88
N ASP A 29 -15.79 -2.22 -18.61
CA ASP A 29 -14.74 -2.38 -19.62
C ASP A 29 -13.27 -2.14 -19.23
N ASP A 30 -12.56 -3.24 -18.91
CA ASP A 30 -11.50 -3.79 -19.77
C ASP A 30 -10.99 -5.13 -19.19
N PHE A 31 -11.27 -6.24 -19.87
CA PHE A 31 -10.83 -7.58 -19.48
C PHE A 31 -9.33 -7.84 -19.76
N ASP A 32 -8.63 -6.89 -20.37
CA ASP A 32 -7.27 -7.08 -20.93
C ASP A 32 -6.13 -6.54 -20.06
N ALA A 33 -6.40 -6.02 -18.86
CA ALA A 33 -5.34 -5.86 -17.87
C ALA A 33 -4.94 -7.26 -17.35
N VAL A 34 -3.88 -7.81 -17.95
CA VAL A 34 -3.30 -9.11 -17.61
C VAL A 34 -2.92 -9.17 -16.13
N ASP A 35 -3.86 -9.63 -15.31
CA ASP A 35 -3.69 -9.79 -13.87
C ASP A 35 -3.29 -11.25 -13.60
N VAL A 36 -2.00 -11.54 -13.80
CA VAL A 36 -1.45 -12.90 -13.71
C VAL A 36 -1.71 -13.45 -12.31
N THR A 37 -2.52 -14.49 -12.23
CA THR A 37 -2.83 -15.15 -10.95
C THR A 37 -2.40 -16.61 -11.00
N ILE A 38 -1.66 -17.03 -9.99
CA ILE A 38 -1.28 -18.42 -9.75
C ILE A 38 -2.10 -19.02 -8.59
N PRO A 39 -2.52 -20.28 -8.70
CA PRO A 39 -3.25 -20.95 -7.62
C PRO A 39 -2.29 -21.36 -6.50
N THR A 40 -2.24 -20.59 -5.42
CA THR A 40 -1.57 -20.98 -4.16
C THR A 40 -2.53 -21.76 -3.26
N ASP A 41 -2.02 -22.46 -2.25
CA ASP A 41 -2.86 -23.17 -1.27
C ASP A 41 -3.78 -22.19 -0.53
N ALA A 42 -3.24 -21.05 -0.12
CA ALA A 42 -4.00 -19.97 0.51
C ALA A 42 -5.11 -19.44 -0.42
N ALA A 43 -4.80 -19.20 -1.70
CA ALA A 43 -5.81 -18.77 -2.67
C ALA A 43 -6.90 -19.83 -2.88
N ARG A 44 -6.53 -21.11 -2.98
CA ARG A 44 -7.48 -22.22 -3.11
C ARG A 44 -8.40 -22.34 -1.88
N GLN A 45 -7.84 -22.23 -0.68
CA GLN A 45 -8.62 -22.25 0.56
C GLN A 45 -9.58 -21.06 0.65
N ALA A 46 -9.10 -19.85 0.40
CA ALA A 46 -9.92 -18.64 0.45
C ALA A 46 -11.08 -18.69 -0.57
N ILE A 47 -10.80 -19.12 -1.81
CA ILE A 47 -11.83 -19.30 -2.84
C ILE A 47 -12.81 -20.41 -2.42
N ALA A 48 -12.33 -21.53 -1.89
CA ALA A 48 -13.20 -22.63 -1.45
C ALA A 48 -14.13 -22.19 -0.31
N HIS A 49 -13.65 -21.40 0.65
CA HIS A 49 -14.48 -20.83 1.70
C HIS A 49 -15.52 -19.85 1.17
N LEU A 50 -15.13 -18.99 0.23
CA LEU A 50 -16.05 -18.07 -0.44
C LEU A 50 -17.11 -18.82 -1.25
N ASP A 51 -16.70 -19.82 -2.03
CA ASP A 51 -17.60 -20.70 -2.79
C ASP A 51 -18.57 -21.45 -1.89
N GLY A 52 -18.09 -21.95 -0.74
CA GLY A 52 -18.93 -22.58 0.26
C GLY A 52 -20.03 -21.64 0.76
N TYR A 53 -19.70 -20.37 1.00
CA TYR A 53 -20.68 -19.35 1.35
C TYR A 53 -21.64 -19.02 0.19
N LEU A 54 -21.14 -18.83 -1.02
CA LEU A 54 -21.95 -18.48 -2.19
C LEU A 54 -22.95 -19.58 -2.55
N ARG A 55 -22.57 -20.86 -2.38
CA ARG A 55 -23.42 -22.03 -2.66
C ARG A 55 -24.31 -22.48 -1.49
N ALA A 56 -24.02 -22.04 -0.26
CA ALA A 56 -24.81 -22.43 0.91
C ALA A 56 -26.26 -21.93 0.80
N GLU A 57 -27.15 -22.48 1.61
CA GLU A 57 -28.51 -21.93 1.71
C GLU A 57 -28.50 -20.48 2.21
N PRO A 58 -29.36 -19.61 1.65
CA PRO A 58 -29.38 -18.21 2.03
C PRO A 58 -29.71 -18.01 3.52
N GLY A 59 -28.98 -17.11 4.19
CA GLY A 59 -29.22 -16.74 5.59
C GLY A 59 -28.07 -17.04 6.55
N ALA A 60 -27.12 -17.90 6.18
CA ALA A 60 -25.87 -18.06 6.91
C ALA A 60 -24.77 -17.17 6.30
N GLY A 61 -24.33 -16.16 7.06
CA GLY A 61 -23.17 -15.34 6.74
C GLY A 61 -21.86 -15.96 7.22
N THR A 62 -20.73 -15.39 6.83
CA THR A 62 -19.41 -15.87 7.23
C THR A 62 -18.40 -14.75 7.38
N VAL A 63 -17.33 -15.01 8.13
CA VAL A 63 -16.18 -14.12 8.24
C VAL A 63 -14.92 -14.92 7.91
N LEU A 64 -14.10 -14.38 7.03
CA LEU A 64 -12.83 -14.97 6.58
C LEU A 64 -11.70 -13.98 6.87
N ALA A 65 -10.65 -14.41 7.56
CA ALA A 65 -9.43 -13.63 7.69
C ALA A 65 -8.35 -14.15 6.73
N VAL A 66 -7.68 -13.25 6.02
CA VAL A 66 -6.51 -13.52 5.17
C VAL A 66 -5.32 -12.78 5.78
N LEU A 67 -4.39 -13.54 6.36
CA LEU A 67 -3.26 -13.00 7.12
C LEU A 67 -1.95 -13.33 6.43
N GLY A 68 -0.99 -12.43 6.44
CA GLY A 68 0.38 -12.73 6.00
C GLY A 68 1.25 -11.50 5.90
N ASP A 69 2.53 -11.72 5.64
CA ASP A 69 3.53 -10.65 5.70
C ASP A 69 3.38 -9.66 4.55
N TYR A 70 4.11 -8.54 4.64
CA TYR A 70 4.16 -7.55 3.57
C TYR A 70 4.63 -8.17 2.26
N GLY A 71 3.95 -7.85 1.15
CA GLY A 71 4.34 -8.33 -0.18
C GLY A 71 3.96 -9.79 -0.50
N THR A 72 3.24 -10.51 0.36
CA THR A 72 2.78 -11.89 0.11
C THR A 72 1.60 -12.00 -0.87
N GLY A 73 0.98 -10.88 -1.28
CA GLY A 73 -0.14 -10.87 -2.23
C GLY A 73 -1.53 -10.85 -1.61
N LYS A 74 -1.68 -10.38 -0.35
CA LYS A 74 -2.98 -10.23 0.33
C LYS A 74 -3.98 -9.41 -0.48
N THR A 75 -3.58 -8.20 -0.90
CA THR A 75 -4.39 -7.29 -1.71
C THR A 75 -4.85 -7.94 -3.02
N HIS A 76 -3.93 -8.64 -3.69
CA HIS A 76 -4.23 -9.39 -4.92
C HIS A 76 -5.32 -10.44 -4.67
N LEU A 77 -5.20 -11.21 -3.58
CA LEU A 77 -6.21 -12.21 -3.21
C LEU A 77 -7.55 -11.55 -2.82
N ALA A 78 -7.55 -10.44 -2.09
CA ALA A 78 -8.76 -9.72 -1.71
C ALA A 78 -9.55 -9.24 -2.95
N VAL A 79 -8.86 -8.59 -3.90
CA VAL A 79 -9.45 -8.16 -5.18
C VAL A 79 -9.95 -9.36 -5.98
N ARG A 80 -9.19 -10.45 -6.02
CA ARG A 80 -9.59 -11.71 -6.69
C ARG A 80 -10.88 -12.29 -6.09
N LEU A 81 -11.00 -12.32 -4.76
CA LEU A 81 -12.20 -12.82 -4.07
C LEU A 81 -13.42 -11.96 -4.40
N VAL A 82 -13.27 -10.64 -4.42
CA VAL A 82 -14.35 -9.73 -4.82
C VAL A 82 -14.73 -9.93 -6.29
N ARG A 83 -13.76 -10.04 -7.21
CA ARG A 83 -14.02 -10.31 -8.64
C ARG A 83 -14.74 -11.65 -8.84
N HIS A 84 -14.32 -12.67 -8.10
CA HIS A 84 -14.95 -14.00 -8.11
C HIS A 84 -16.39 -13.94 -7.60
N ALA A 85 -16.63 -13.21 -6.50
CA ALA A 85 -17.98 -12.99 -5.98
C ALA A 85 -18.87 -12.21 -6.96
N ARG A 86 -18.37 -11.14 -7.59
CA ARG A 86 -19.12 -10.37 -8.60
C ARG A 86 -19.58 -11.27 -9.75
N LYS A 87 -18.68 -12.11 -10.27
CA LYS A 87 -19.00 -13.06 -11.33
C LYS A 87 -20.04 -14.10 -10.92
N ALA A 88 -19.99 -14.57 -9.67
CA ALA A 88 -20.94 -15.55 -9.16
C ALA A 88 -22.32 -14.96 -8.82
N LEU A 89 -22.38 -13.67 -8.47
CA LEU A 89 -23.60 -12.99 -8.04
C LEU A 89 -24.32 -12.23 -9.17
N ASP A 90 -23.67 -12.04 -10.31
CA ASP A 90 -24.18 -11.31 -11.49
C ASP A 90 -24.66 -9.88 -11.14
N ASP A 91 -24.05 -9.28 -10.11
CA ASP A 91 -24.37 -7.94 -9.63
C ASP A 91 -23.12 -7.33 -8.97
N PRO A 92 -22.50 -6.28 -9.57
CA PRO A 92 -21.28 -5.67 -9.07
C PRO A 92 -21.48 -4.96 -7.73
N SER A 93 -22.70 -4.50 -7.41
CA SER A 93 -23.00 -3.80 -6.16
C SER A 93 -22.97 -4.72 -4.93
N ARG A 94 -23.03 -6.04 -5.15
CA ARG A 94 -23.08 -7.05 -4.09
C ARG A 94 -21.71 -7.54 -3.63
N ALA A 95 -20.64 -7.08 -4.26
CA ALA A 95 -19.28 -7.45 -3.88
C ALA A 95 -18.35 -6.24 -3.98
N LEU A 96 -17.79 -5.83 -2.83
CA LEU A 96 -16.99 -4.61 -2.68
C LEU A 96 -15.63 -4.89 -2.07
N TYR A 97 -14.63 -4.16 -2.56
CA TYR A 97 -13.29 -4.07 -2.00
C TYR A 97 -13.11 -2.69 -1.34
N LEU A 98 -12.49 -2.67 -0.16
CA LEU A 98 -12.08 -1.46 0.55
C LEU A 98 -10.65 -1.61 1.05
N GLU A 99 -9.87 -0.55 0.98
CA GLU A 99 -8.53 -0.46 1.55
C GLU A 99 -8.58 0.44 2.80
N ALA A 100 -8.18 -0.11 3.95
CA ALA A 100 -8.09 0.60 5.21
C ALA A 100 -6.80 1.44 5.27
N THR A 101 -6.63 2.39 4.34
CA THR A 101 -5.45 3.29 4.35
C THR A 101 -5.52 4.35 5.47
N ALA A 102 -6.51 4.29 6.36
CA ALA A 102 -6.78 5.28 7.39
C ALA A 102 -6.67 4.66 8.78
N GLU A 103 -6.32 5.48 9.77
CA GLU A 103 -6.19 5.08 11.18
C GLU A 103 -7.55 4.96 11.91
N SER A 104 -8.68 5.15 11.19
CA SER A 104 -10.02 5.19 11.79
C SER A 104 -11.09 4.45 10.97
N PHE A 105 -12.08 3.87 11.66
CA PHE A 105 -13.25 3.25 11.03
C PHE A 105 -14.20 4.29 10.43
N VAL A 106 -14.19 5.52 10.93
CA VAL A 106 -15.01 6.61 10.36
C VAL A 106 -14.63 6.86 8.90
N GLU A 107 -13.34 6.91 8.60
CA GLU A 107 -12.86 7.13 7.23
C GLU A 107 -13.08 5.90 6.34
N LEU A 108 -12.88 4.69 6.89
CA LEU A 108 -13.22 3.45 6.20
C LEU A 108 -14.71 3.43 5.79
N TYR A 109 -15.60 3.85 6.69
CA TYR A 109 -17.04 3.95 6.43
C TYR A 109 -17.36 4.99 5.35
N ARG A 110 -16.73 6.17 5.36
CA ARG A 110 -16.94 7.17 4.29
C ARG A 110 -16.59 6.63 2.91
N ARG A 111 -15.46 5.92 2.80
CA ARG A 111 -15.06 5.26 1.55
C ARG A 111 -16.03 4.17 1.13
N PHE A 112 -16.51 3.38 2.09
CA PHE A 112 -17.55 2.39 1.85
C PHE A 112 -18.80 3.03 1.24
N MET A 113 -19.26 4.16 1.79
CA MET A 113 -20.41 4.90 1.26
C MET A 113 -20.15 5.50 -0.12
N GLN A 114 -18.96 6.07 -0.34
CA GLN A 114 -18.57 6.58 -1.66
C GLN A 114 -18.54 5.48 -2.72
N ARG A 115 -18.05 4.28 -2.37
CA ARG A 115 -18.02 3.09 -3.24
C ARG A 115 -19.42 2.57 -3.58
N LEU A 116 -20.34 2.57 -2.62
CA LEU A 116 -21.73 2.20 -2.86
C LEU A 116 -22.43 3.20 -3.78
N GLY A 117 -22.11 4.49 -3.62
CA GLY A 117 -22.73 5.57 -4.35
C GLY A 117 -24.19 5.81 -3.92
N ARG A 118 -24.68 7.02 -4.16
CA ARG A 118 -26.05 7.41 -3.81
C ARG A 118 -27.07 6.53 -4.54
N ASP A 119 -26.84 6.33 -5.83
CA ASP A 119 -27.80 5.65 -6.70
C ASP A 119 -27.82 4.15 -6.42
N GLY A 120 -26.67 3.55 -6.03
CA GLY A 120 -26.60 2.16 -5.57
C GLY A 120 -27.37 1.92 -4.27
N VAL A 121 -27.23 2.83 -3.28
CA VAL A 121 -28.02 2.75 -2.04
C VAL A 121 -29.51 2.94 -2.32
N ARG A 122 -29.87 3.92 -3.16
CA ARG A 122 -31.27 4.15 -3.54
C ARG A 122 -31.87 2.92 -4.24
N ALA A 123 -31.15 2.35 -5.20
CA ALA A 123 -31.59 1.14 -5.90
C ALA A 123 -31.84 -0.01 -4.92
N GLN A 124 -30.94 -0.22 -3.96
CA GLN A 124 -31.13 -1.26 -2.94
C GLN A 124 -32.34 -1.01 -2.02
N VAL A 125 -32.58 0.24 -1.63
CA VAL A 125 -33.79 0.58 -0.84
C VAL A 125 -35.05 0.44 -1.69
N SER A 126 -35.01 0.79 -2.99
CA SER A 126 -36.12 0.60 -3.92
C SER A 126 -36.43 -0.88 -4.12
N ASP A 127 -35.41 -1.73 -4.30
CA ASP A 127 -35.54 -3.18 -4.32
C ASP A 127 -36.23 -3.71 -3.05
N TYR A 128 -35.85 -3.18 -1.88
CA TYR A 128 -36.47 -3.56 -0.61
C TYR A 128 -37.94 -3.14 -0.53
N TYR A 129 -38.27 -1.98 -1.11
CA TYR A 129 -39.64 -1.51 -1.24
C TYR A 129 -40.45 -2.39 -2.19
N ALA A 130 -39.89 -2.74 -3.35
CA ALA A 130 -40.49 -3.64 -4.33
C ALA A 130 -40.89 -4.97 -3.69
N ASP A 131 -40.00 -5.56 -2.89
CA ASP A 131 -40.25 -6.82 -2.16
C ASP A 131 -41.44 -6.69 -1.19
N ILE A 132 -41.59 -5.55 -0.52
CA ILE A 132 -42.71 -5.29 0.41
C ILE A 132 -44.02 -5.10 -0.34
N VAL A 133 -43.98 -4.39 -1.47
CA VAL A 133 -45.15 -4.22 -2.34
C VAL A 133 -45.60 -5.59 -2.86
N ALA A 134 -44.66 -6.43 -3.31
CA ALA A 134 -44.94 -7.78 -3.77
C ALA A 134 -45.56 -8.67 -2.66
N GLU A 135 -45.01 -8.64 -1.45
CA GLU A 135 -45.55 -9.38 -0.28
C GLU A 135 -46.98 -8.94 0.06
N SER A 136 -47.26 -7.63 0.00
CA SER A 136 -48.60 -7.06 0.22
C SER A 136 -49.59 -7.48 -0.88
N LEU A 137 -49.16 -7.46 -2.14
CA LEU A 137 -49.98 -7.89 -3.29
C LEU A 137 -50.32 -9.38 -3.23
N GLN A 138 -49.36 -10.23 -2.85
CA GLN A 138 -49.62 -11.67 -2.63
C GLN A 138 -50.65 -11.90 -1.53
N SER A 139 -50.60 -11.12 -0.44
CA SER A 139 -51.56 -11.24 0.67
C SER A 139 -53.01 -10.85 0.30
N THR A 140 -53.19 -10.08 -0.78
CA THR A 140 -54.50 -9.61 -1.26
C THR A 140 -55.06 -10.45 -2.40
N GLY A 141 -54.34 -11.47 -2.87
CA GLY A 141 -54.81 -12.43 -3.88
C GLY A 141 -54.80 -11.92 -5.33
N LEU A 142 -54.03 -10.86 -5.62
CA LEU A 142 -53.84 -10.33 -6.97
C LEU A 142 -52.77 -11.14 -7.75
N THR A 143 -52.95 -11.23 -9.07
CA THR A 143 -52.34 -12.13 -10.07
C THR A 143 -50.81 -12.27 -10.03
N GLU A 144 -50.32 -13.50 -10.26
CA GLU A 144 -48.90 -13.88 -10.38
C GLU A 144 -48.13 -13.00 -11.40
N ASP A 145 -48.77 -12.60 -12.51
CA ASP A 145 -48.16 -11.78 -13.57
C ASP A 145 -47.64 -10.42 -13.07
N THR A 146 -48.31 -9.81 -12.07
CA THR A 146 -47.89 -8.49 -11.53
C THR A 146 -46.74 -8.60 -10.54
N VAL A 147 -46.64 -9.74 -9.85
CA VAL A 147 -45.52 -10.09 -8.97
C VAL A 147 -44.28 -10.40 -9.81
N GLU A 148 -44.45 -11.06 -10.95
CA GLU A 148 -43.37 -11.34 -11.90
C GLU A 148 -42.78 -10.03 -12.48
N TRP A 149 -43.62 -9.03 -12.77
CA TRP A 149 -43.17 -7.72 -13.29
C TRP A 149 -42.35 -6.89 -12.29
N LEU A 150 -42.63 -7.02 -10.99
CA LEU A 150 -41.82 -6.42 -9.91
C LEU A 150 -40.52 -7.20 -9.72
N GLY A 151 -40.55 -8.53 -9.84
CA GLY A 151 -39.37 -9.39 -9.78
C GLY A 151 -38.41 -9.19 -10.96
N SER A 152 -38.92 -8.88 -12.15
CA SER A 152 -38.13 -8.63 -13.37
C SER A 152 -37.52 -7.22 -13.47
N ARG A 153 -37.70 -6.36 -12.46
CA ARG A 153 -37.17 -4.97 -12.42
C ARG A 153 -37.59 -4.09 -13.61
N SER A 154 -38.68 -4.42 -14.29
CA SER A 154 -39.13 -3.69 -15.49
C SER A 154 -39.94 -2.42 -15.20
N MET A 155 -40.33 -2.18 -13.95
CA MET A 155 -41.07 -0.99 -13.52
C MET A 155 -40.66 -0.58 -12.11
N GLU A 156 -40.64 0.73 -11.85
CA GLU A 156 -40.41 1.25 -10.50
C GLU A 156 -41.61 0.92 -9.58
N PRO A 157 -41.38 0.55 -8.31
CA PRO A 157 -42.46 0.16 -7.39
C PRO A 157 -43.52 1.25 -7.21
N GLN A 158 -43.13 2.51 -7.34
CA GLN A 158 -44.01 3.68 -7.26
C GLN A 158 -45.07 3.69 -8.37
N GLU A 159 -44.68 3.36 -9.61
CA GLU A 159 -45.59 3.30 -10.75
C GLU A 159 -46.63 2.18 -10.59
N VAL A 160 -46.23 1.04 -10.00
CA VAL A 160 -47.13 -0.08 -9.71
C VAL A 160 -48.14 0.30 -8.63
N VAL A 161 -47.70 1.01 -7.58
CA VAL A 161 -48.55 1.48 -6.50
C VAL A 161 -49.58 2.50 -6.99
N GLU A 162 -49.17 3.45 -7.83
CA GLU A 162 -50.08 4.43 -8.46
C GLU A 162 -51.09 3.75 -9.37
N ARG A 163 -50.63 2.84 -10.24
CA ARG A 163 -51.47 2.16 -11.24
C ARG A 163 -52.50 1.22 -10.62
N LEU A 164 -52.18 0.62 -9.48
CA LEU A 164 -53.09 -0.25 -8.72
C LEU A 164 -53.90 0.51 -7.66
N GLY A 165 -53.71 1.83 -7.52
CA GLY A 165 -54.44 2.66 -6.55
C GLY A 165 -54.17 2.27 -5.09
N LEU A 166 -52.99 1.72 -4.80
CA LEU A 166 -52.63 1.31 -3.45
C LEU A 166 -52.34 2.54 -2.58
N MET A 167 -52.61 2.43 -1.27
CA MET A 167 -52.29 3.50 -0.33
C MET A 167 -50.77 3.55 -0.06
N GLU A 168 -50.05 4.32 -0.87
CA GLU A 168 -48.58 4.50 -0.77
C GLU A 168 -48.14 4.84 0.66
N SER A 169 -48.90 5.71 1.36
CA SER A 169 -48.59 6.10 2.73
C SER A 169 -48.66 4.97 3.77
N ALA A 170 -49.39 3.88 3.49
CA ALA A 170 -49.45 2.69 4.33
C ALA A 170 -48.29 1.73 3.99
N LEU A 171 -47.95 1.61 2.71
CA LEU A 171 -46.82 0.80 2.25
C LEU A 171 -45.49 1.40 2.73
N LEU A 172 -45.29 2.72 2.61
CA LEU A 172 -44.08 3.40 3.11
C LEU A 172 -43.94 3.30 4.63
N ARG A 173 -45.05 3.27 5.40
CA ARG A 173 -44.99 2.99 6.84
C ARG A 173 -44.52 1.55 7.11
N THR A 174 -45.04 0.61 6.33
CA THR A 174 -44.62 -0.80 6.41
C THR A 174 -43.13 -0.94 6.06
N VAL A 175 -42.65 -0.24 5.03
CA VAL A 175 -41.23 -0.15 4.67
C VAL A 175 -40.40 0.43 5.81
N GLN A 176 -40.83 1.56 6.37
CA GLN A 176 -40.13 2.18 7.48
C GLN A 176 -40.04 1.25 8.69
N ASP A 177 -41.12 0.58 9.05
CA ASP A 177 -41.15 -0.37 10.17
C ASP A 177 -40.27 -1.60 9.90
N LYS A 178 -40.31 -2.12 8.67
CA LYS A 178 -39.49 -3.27 8.26
C LYS A 178 -38.00 -2.90 8.20
N LEU A 179 -37.66 -1.76 7.59
CA LEU A 179 -36.29 -1.23 7.58
C LEU A 179 -35.81 -0.99 9.01
N ARG A 180 -36.62 -0.38 9.88
CA ARG A 180 -36.26 -0.20 11.30
C ARG A 180 -36.00 -1.52 12.02
N GLN A 181 -36.78 -2.57 11.73
CA GLN A 181 -36.56 -3.91 12.29
C GLN A 181 -35.27 -4.54 11.75
N VAL A 182 -35.01 -4.40 10.46
CA VAL A 182 -33.83 -4.98 9.80
C VAL A 182 -32.55 -4.26 10.19
N THR A 183 -32.54 -2.93 10.20
CA THR A 183 -31.36 -2.13 10.55
C THR A 183 -31.10 -2.09 12.04
N ASN A 184 -32.08 -2.46 12.87
CA ASN A 184 -32.06 -2.31 14.33
C ASN A 184 -31.74 -0.87 14.79
N ASN A 185 -31.95 0.11 13.91
CA ASN A 185 -31.69 1.52 14.16
C ASN A 185 -32.78 2.39 13.52
N LYS A 186 -33.48 3.16 14.37
CA LYS A 186 -34.60 4.01 13.98
C LYS A 186 -34.18 5.13 13.00
N ASP A 187 -32.98 5.67 13.17
CA ASP A 187 -32.50 6.81 12.41
C ASP A 187 -32.24 6.39 10.96
N PHE A 188 -31.55 5.26 10.77
CA PHE A 188 -31.37 4.67 9.44
C PHE A 188 -32.69 4.24 8.79
N GLY A 189 -33.61 3.62 9.52
CA GLY A 189 -34.91 3.25 8.96
C GLY A 189 -35.69 4.47 8.44
N THR A 190 -35.62 5.59 9.16
CA THR A 190 -36.25 6.86 8.77
C THR A 190 -35.53 7.49 7.58
N ALA A 191 -34.20 7.62 7.64
CA ALA A 191 -33.40 8.22 6.58
C ALA A 191 -33.50 7.46 5.25
N LEU A 192 -33.40 6.13 5.27
CA LEU A 192 -33.51 5.29 4.06
C LEU A 192 -34.91 5.37 3.45
N THR A 193 -35.97 5.46 4.27
CA THR A 193 -37.33 5.68 3.75
C THR A 193 -37.49 7.06 3.10
N LEU A 194 -36.82 8.09 3.64
CA LEU A 194 -36.80 9.42 3.03
C LEU A 194 -36.03 9.46 1.70
N LEU A 195 -35.05 8.57 1.50
CA LEU A 195 -34.31 8.46 0.24
C LEU A 195 -35.22 8.07 -0.94
N LEU A 196 -36.34 7.40 -0.68
CA LEU A 196 -37.35 7.08 -1.70
C LEU A 196 -38.23 8.28 -2.08
N ARG A 197 -38.16 9.38 -1.31
CA ARG A 197 -38.97 10.58 -1.55
C ARG A 197 -38.16 11.65 -2.30
N PRO A 198 -38.70 12.20 -3.39
CA PRO A 198 -38.06 13.32 -4.08
C PRO A 198 -37.80 14.50 -3.14
N GLY A 199 -36.63 15.12 -3.27
CA GLY A 199 -36.26 16.34 -2.53
C GLY A 199 -35.52 16.12 -1.20
N PHE A 200 -35.43 14.89 -0.68
CA PHE A 200 -34.65 14.60 0.55
C PHE A 200 -33.30 13.94 0.29
N GLU A 201 -33.01 13.60 -0.96
CA GLU A 201 -31.84 12.83 -1.39
C GLU A 201 -30.53 13.44 -0.92
N HIS A 202 -30.35 14.77 -1.09
CA HIS A 202 -29.14 15.46 -0.70
C HIS A 202 -28.93 15.47 0.83
N ALA A 203 -30.00 15.78 1.59
CA ALA A 203 -29.95 15.82 3.05
C ALA A 203 -29.60 14.44 3.64
N VAL A 204 -30.27 13.38 3.16
CA VAL A 204 -30.01 12.01 3.59
C VAL A 204 -28.60 11.58 3.19
N TRP A 205 -28.17 11.85 1.97
CA TRP A 205 -26.84 11.46 1.50
C TRP A 205 -25.72 12.19 2.26
N SER A 206 -25.88 13.48 2.52
CA SER A 206 -24.95 14.27 3.34
C SER A 206 -24.78 13.67 4.75
N TRP A 207 -25.89 13.32 5.40
CA TRP A 207 -25.87 12.65 6.70
C TRP A 207 -25.21 11.26 6.65
N LEU A 208 -25.52 10.46 5.62
CA LEU A 208 -24.91 9.14 5.43
C LEU A 208 -23.39 9.20 5.23
N LEU A 209 -22.85 10.29 4.69
CA LEU A 209 -21.40 10.53 4.58
C LEU A 209 -20.75 11.01 5.91
N GLY A 210 -21.52 11.09 6.98
CA GLY A 210 -21.09 11.56 8.30
C GLY A 210 -21.25 13.06 8.52
N GLY A 211 -21.97 13.76 7.65
CA GLY A 211 -22.34 15.17 7.84
C GLY A 211 -23.32 15.36 9.01
N ALA A 212 -23.41 16.60 9.51
CA ALA A 212 -24.42 16.97 10.49
C ALA A 212 -25.83 16.81 9.86
N PRO A 213 -26.83 16.33 10.62
CA PRO A 213 -28.18 16.17 10.09
C PRO A 213 -28.80 17.54 9.78
N ASP A 214 -29.30 17.71 8.55
CA ASP A 214 -30.06 18.89 8.15
C ASP A 214 -31.32 19.06 9.01
N GLN A 215 -31.85 20.29 9.08
CA GLN A 215 -33.03 20.61 9.89
C GLN A 215 -34.23 19.68 9.60
N VAL A 216 -34.40 19.29 8.33
CA VAL A 216 -35.47 18.38 7.94
C VAL A 216 -35.30 16.96 8.50
N LEU A 217 -34.06 16.49 8.68
CA LEU A 217 -33.77 15.21 9.33
C LEU A 217 -33.93 15.32 10.86
N VAL A 218 -33.56 16.46 11.44
CA VAL A 218 -33.74 16.77 12.87
C VAL A 218 -35.21 16.78 13.26
N GLU A 219 -36.08 17.40 12.44
CA GLU A 219 -37.55 17.38 12.63
C GLU A 219 -38.14 15.96 12.57
N ARG A 220 -37.42 15.02 11.95
CA ARG A 220 -37.79 13.60 11.86
C ARG A 220 -37.13 12.73 12.94
N GLY A 221 -36.36 13.34 13.83
CA GLY A 221 -35.76 12.72 15.02
C GLY A 221 -34.31 12.26 14.85
N ILE A 222 -33.67 12.51 13.71
CA ILE A 222 -32.25 12.18 13.48
C ILE A 222 -31.42 13.35 13.99
N THR A 223 -30.73 13.14 15.13
CA THR A 223 -30.06 14.23 15.86
C THR A 223 -28.54 14.10 15.94
N ALA A 224 -27.99 12.93 15.62
CA ALA A 224 -26.56 12.65 15.71
C ALA A 224 -25.93 12.41 14.33
N PRO A 225 -24.71 12.92 14.08
CA PRO A 225 -23.91 12.55 12.92
C PRO A 225 -23.26 11.16 13.08
N ILE A 226 -22.71 10.64 11.98
CA ILE A 226 -21.92 9.39 11.95
C ILE A 226 -20.43 9.77 11.94
N ASP A 227 -19.93 10.23 13.08
CA ASP A 227 -18.57 10.79 13.22
C ASP A 227 -17.69 10.07 14.26
N THR A 228 -18.20 9.00 14.89
CA THR A 228 -17.46 8.19 15.87
C THR A 228 -17.21 6.77 15.34
N GLU A 229 -16.14 6.13 15.83
CA GLU A 229 -15.77 4.74 15.49
C GLU A 229 -16.95 3.76 15.66
N VAL A 230 -17.68 3.91 16.77
CA VAL A 230 -18.83 3.04 17.09
C VAL A 230 -19.97 3.29 16.10
N ALA A 231 -20.31 4.56 15.84
CA ALA A 231 -21.37 4.90 14.88
C ALA A 231 -21.03 4.44 13.46
N ALA A 232 -19.77 4.55 13.03
CA ALA A 232 -19.30 4.09 11.73
C ALA A 232 -19.42 2.57 11.58
N LEU A 233 -18.99 1.80 12.59
CA LEU A 233 -19.13 0.35 12.61
C LEU A 233 -20.60 -0.08 12.63
N GLU A 234 -21.45 0.59 13.42
CA GLU A 234 -22.89 0.35 13.43
C GLU A 234 -23.52 0.63 12.06
N ALA A 235 -23.14 1.73 11.41
CA ALA A 235 -23.59 2.08 10.07
C ALA A 235 -23.20 1.02 9.03
N MET A 236 -21.96 0.53 9.06
CA MET A 236 -21.53 -0.58 8.20
C MET A 236 -22.37 -1.84 8.44
N GLY A 237 -22.70 -2.15 9.69
CA GLY A 237 -23.59 -3.27 10.03
C GLY A 237 -25.01 -3.11 9.48
N VAL A 238 -25.55 -1.89 9.52
CA VAL A 238 -26.85 -1.55 8.91
C VAL A 238 -26.86 -1.88 7.42
N PHE A 239 -25.82 -1.46 6.68
CA PHE A 239 -25.73 -1.76 5.25
C PHE A 239 -25.48 -3.24 4.99
N ALA A 240 -24.71 -3.94 5.82
CA ALA A 240 -24.58 -5.39 5.70
C ALA A 240 -25.94 -6.10 5.80
N LEU A 241 -26.83 -5.65 6.70
CA LEU A 241 -28.20 -6.16 6.83
C LEU A 241 -29.07 -5.79 5.62
N LEU A 242 -28.91 -4.58 5.07
CA LEU A 242 -29.65 -4.14 3.90
C LEU A 242 -29.25 -4.91 2.62
N PHE A 243 -27.96 -5.18 2.43
CA PHE A 243 -27.44 -5.86 1.24
C PHE A 243 -27.45 -7.40 1.36
N GLY A 244 -27.32 -7.96 2.57
CA GLY A 244 -27.41 -9.41 2.83
C GLY A 244 -28.82 -9.92 3.19
N GLY A 245 -29.75 -9.04 3.55
CA GLY A 245 -31.09 -9.42 4.00
C GLY A 245 -31.92 -10.18 2.95
N ARG A 246 -32.95 -10.90 3.42
CA ARG A 246 -33.95 -11.62 2.59
C ARG A 246 -33.33 -12.54 1.52
N GLN A 247 -32.43 -13.43 1.96
CA GLN A 247 -31.79 -14.44 1.11
C GLN A 247 -30.82 -13.89 0.05
N ARG A 248 -30.42 -12.62 0.12
CA ARG A 248 -29.43 -12.04 -0.78
C ARG A 248 -28.02 -12.28 -0.25
N ARG A 249 -27.05 -12.36 -1.16
CA ARG A 249 -25.63 -12.55 -0.82
C ARG A 249 -24.90 -11.22 -0.99
N PHE A 250 -24.10 -10.87 0.00
CA PHE A 250 -23.24 -9.68 -0.01
C PHE A 250 -21.82 -10.07 0.39
N VAL A 251 -20.81 -9.50 -0.26
CA VAL A 251 -19.39 -9.74 0.03
C VAL A 251 -18.68 -8.41 0.21
N LEU A 252 -18.02 -8.23 1.35
CA LEU A 252 -17.18 -7.08 1.62
C LEU A 252 -15.77 -7.56 1.96
N ALA A 253 -14.78 -7.12 1.19
CA ALA A 253 -13.37 -7.32 1.51
C ALA A 253 -12.77 -6.01 2.03
N VAL A 254 -12.15 -6.06 3.20
CA VAL A 254 -11.44 -4.93 3.82
C VAL A 254 -9.97 -5.31 3.96
N ASP A 255 -9.10 -4.60 3.25
CA ASP A 255 -7.65 -4.80 3.27
C ASP A 255 -6.95 -3.82 4.21
N GLU A 256 -5.73 -4.16 4.61
CA GLU A 256 -4.85 -3.38 5.50
C GLU A 256 -5.45 -3.02 6.87
N LEU A 257 -6.27 -3.91 7.46
CA LEU A 257 -6.86 -3.66 8.78
C LEU A 257 -5.85 -3.52 9.91
N ASP A 258 -4.61 -4.00 9.71
CA ASP A 258 -3.50 -3.77 10.62
C ASP A 258 -3.20 -2.27 10.85
N LYS A 259 -3.55 -1.39 9.91
CA LYS A 259 -3.41 0.08 10.09
C LYS A 259 -4.37 0.68 11.12
N ILE A 260 -5.55 0.07 11.30
CA ILE A 260 -6.53 0.46 12.32
C ILE A 260 -6.24 -0.26 13.65
N PHE A 261 -5.72 -1.49 13.56
CA PHE A 261 -5.43 -2.36 14.70
C PHE A 261 -3.94 -2.65 14.83
N SER A 262 -3.16 -1.63 15.19
CA SER A 262 -1.72 -1.75 15.44
C SER A 262 -1.42 -2.18 16.88
N ALA A 263 -0.25 -2.77 17.11
CA ALA A 263 0.23 -3.08 18.47
C ALA A 263 0.39 -1.81 19.33
N ASP A 264 0.84 -0.72 18.70
CA ASP A 264 1.06 0.59 19.33
C ASP A 264 -0.24 1.37 19.57
N SER A 265 -1.29 1.03 18.83
CA SER A 265 -2.57 1.77 18.79
C SER A 265 -3.73 0.84 19.12
N ARG A 266 -3.70 0.21 20.31
CA ARG A 266 -4.78 -0.69 20.72
C ARG A 266 -6.11 0.06 20.78
N PRO A 267 -7.15 -0.41 20.05
CA PRO A 267 -8.44 0.25 20.08
C PRO A 267 -9.04 0.26 21.47
N GLN A 268 -9.82 1.30 21.76
CA GLN A 268 -10.59 1.36 23.00
C GLN A 268 -11.54 0.17 23.11
N ALA A 269 -11.81 -0.27 24.34
CA ALA A 269 -12.68 -1.42 24.61
C ALA A 269 -14.07 -1.29 23.96
N ARG A 270 -14.60 -0.07 23.85
CA ARG A 270 -15.88 0.23 23.17
C ARG A 270 -15.81 -0.05 21.68
N THR A 271 -14.75 0.39 21.00
CA THR A 271 -14.52 0.12 19.57
C THR A 271 -14.37 -1.37 19.31
N MET A 272 -13.65 -2.10 20.18
CA MET A 272 -13.52 -3.56 20.06
C MET A 272 -14.87 -4.28 20.22
N ALA A 273 -15.72 -3.81 21.15
CA ALA A 273 -17.07 -4.34 21.32
C ALA A 273 -17.97 -4.03 20.10
N ALA A 274 -17.86 -2.84 19.53
CA ALA A 274 -18.56 -2.46 18.30
C ALA A 274 -18.10 -3.32 17.10
N PHE A 275 -16.80 -3.56 16.97
CA PHE A 275 -16.24 -4.43 15.93
C PHE A 275 -16.70 -5.88 16.11
N GLN A 276 -16.71 -6.40 17.33
CA GLN A 276 -17.29 -7.71 17.64
C GLN A 276 -18.76 -7.80 17.24
N THR A 277 -19.52 -6.71 17.47
CA THR A 277 -20.93 -6.62 17.08
C THR A 277 -21.08 -6.62 15.56
N LEU A 278 -20.22 -5.89 14.84
CA LEU A 278 -20.19 -5.88 13.37
C LEU A 278 -20.00 -7.30 12.80
N LEU A 279 -19.04 -8.07 13.30
CA LEU A 279 -18.82 -9.45 12.83
C LEU A 279 -20.07 -10.33 13.01
N GLN A 280 -20.77 -10.17 14.14
CA GLN A 280 -22.01 -10.90 14.40
C GLN A 280 -23.13 -10.44 13.47
N VAL A 281 -23.22 -9.15 13.19
CA VAL A 281 -24.19 -8.58 12.26
C VAL A 281 -23.97 -9.14 10.86
N PHE A 282 -22.73 -9.17 10.35
CA PHE A 282 -22.43 -9.78 9.05
C PHE A 282 -22.82 -11.26 8.99
N ALA A 283 -22.47 -12.04 10.01
CA ALA A 283 -22.84 -13.45 10.09
C ALA A 283 -24.37 -13.67 10.11
N LYS A 284 -25.11 -12.85 10.87
CA LYS A 284 -26.59 -12.91 10.94
C LYS A 284 -27.28 -12.37 9.69
N ALA A 285 -26.67 -11.38 9.05
CA ALA A 285 -27.18 -10.76 7.84
C ALA A 285 -27.12 -11.68 6.62
N GLY A 286 -26.48 -12.85 6.72
CA GLY A 286 -26.23 -13.68 5.54
C GLY A 286 -25.13 -13.13 4.64
N ALA A 287 -24.30 -12.20 5.13
CA ALA A 287 -23.22 -11.54 4.40
C ALA A 287 -21.85 -12.21 4.66
N CYS A 288 -20.90 -12.01 3.75
CA CYS A 288 -19.52 -12.46 3.87
C CYS A 288 -18.58 -11.27 4.07
N LEU A 289 -17.80 -11.31 5.13
CA LEU A 289 -16.76 -10.32 5.42
C LEU A 289 -15.38 -10.95 5.30
N VAL A 290 -14.55 -10.40 4.41
CA VAL A 290 -13.15 -10.79 4.24
C VAL A 290 -12.27 -9.72 4.88
N LEU A 291 -11.44 -10.11 5.84
CA LEU A 291 -10.55 -9.24 6.59
C LEU A 291 -9.11 -9.55 6.17
N CYS A 292 -8.38 -8.60 5.61
CA CYS A 292 -6.98 -8.78 5.26
C CYS A 292 -6.07 -7.89 6.13
N GLY A 293 -4.96 -8.46 6.59
CA GLY A 293 -4.01 -7.76 7.44
C GLY A 293 -2.77 -8.59 7.74
N LEU A 294 -1.90 -8.08 8.61
CA LEU A 294 -0.72 -8.80 9.07
C LEU A 294 -1.06 -9.87 10.13
N PRO A 295 -0.16 -10.84 10.41
CA PRO A 295 -0.39 -11.83 11.48
C PRO A 295 -0.62 -11.19 12.86
N GLU A 296 0.02 -10.06 13.17
CA GLU A 296 -0.08 -9.34 14.44
C GLU A 296 -1.49 -8.84 14.72
N PHE A 297 -2.27 -8.52 13.68
CA PHE A 297 -3.68 -8.16 13.79
C PHE A 297 -4.43 -9.16 14.67
N ARG A 298 -4.21 -10.47 14.44
CA ARG A 298 -4.87 -11.53 15.22
C ARG A 298 -4.47 -11.52 16.69
N ALA A 299 -3.25 -11.10 17.02
CA ALA A 299 -2.77 -11.02 18.40
C ALA A 299 -3.42 -9.85 19.16
N VAL A 300 -3.76 -8.76 18.47
CA VAL A 300 -4.44 -7.58 19.04
C VAL A 300 -5.93 -7.86 19.31
N LEU A 301 -6.55 -8.78 18.57
CA LEU A 301 -7.97 -9.12 18.75
C LEU A 301 -8.26 -9.83 20.07
N SER A 302 -9.37 -9.43 20.71
CA SER A 302 -9.87 -10.12 21.90
C SER A 302 -10.21 -11.58 21.58
N PRO A 303 -10.12 -12.52 22.56
CA PRO A 303 -10.49 -13.91 22.34
C PRO A 303 -11.93 -14.08 21.81
N ALA A 304 -12.85 -13.23 22.26
CA ALA A 304 -14.24 -13.23 21.81
C ALA A 304 -14.38 -12.86 20.34
N VAL A 305 -13.57 -11.92 19.84
CA VAL A 305 -13.55 -11.55 18.41
C VAL A 305 -12.92 -12.66 17.58
N ARG A 306 -11.80 -13.24 18.04
CA ARG A 306 -11.12 -14.35 17.35
C ARG A 306 -12.05 -15.55 17.12
N GLN A 307 -12.88 -15.90 18.10
CA GLN A 307 -13.86 -16.99 17.97
C GLN A 307 -14.97 -16.72 16.94
N ARG A 308 -15.17 -15.46 16.53
CA ARG A 308 -16.15 -15.07 15.51
C ARG A 308 -15.60 -15.08 14.09
N ILE A 309 -14.32 -15.40 13.92
CA ILE A 309 -13.66 -15.55 12.63
C ILE A 309 -13.45 -17.06 12.41
N PRO A 310 -14.43 -17.79 11.84
CA PRO A 310 -14.38 -19.24 11.71
C PRO A 310 -13.26 -19.73 10.78
N TYR A 311 -12.89 -18.92 9.79
CA TYR A 311 -11.89 -19.27 8.78
C TYR A 311 -10.74 -18.28 8.80
N THR A 312 -9.53 -18.80 8.97
CA THR A 312 -8.29 -18.02 8.86
C THR A 312 -7.40 -18.68 7.82
N VAL A 313 -7.05 -17.93 6.79
CA VAL A 313 -6.13 -18.33 5.73
C VAL A 313 -4.82 -17.58 5.94
N THR A 314 -3.73 -18.32 6.09
CA THR A 314 -2.40 -17.76 6.21
C THR A 314 -1.71 -17.80 4.85
N MET A 315 -1.29 -16.62 4.38
CA MET A 315 -0.49 -16.43 3.18
C MET A 315 0.98 -16.68 3.53
N SER A 316 1.64 -17.50 2.72
CA SER A 316 3.08 -17.71 2.76
C SER A 316 3.72 -17.14 1.50
N GLY A 317 5.06 -17.02 1.51
CA GLY A 317 5.83 -16.81 0.29
C GLY A 317 5.57 -17.92 -0.74
N LEU A 318 5.85 -17.59 -2.00
CA LEU A 318 5.77 -18.50 -3.14
C LEU A 318 6.88 -19.56 -3.09
N GLY A 319 6.50 -20.81 -3.31
CA GLY A 319 7.44 -21.91 -3.53
C GLY A 319 8.04 -21.89 -4.94
N HIS A 320 9.10 -22.68 -5.17
CA HIS A 320 9.77 -22.75 -6.48
C HIS A 320 8.83 -23.08 -7.65
N ALA A 321 7.93 -24.05 -7.46
CA ALA A 321 6.95 -24.44 -8.48
C ALA A 321 5.97 -23.31 -8.80
N GLN A 322 5.58 -22.52 -7.79
CA GLN A 322 4.67 -21.39 -7.93
C GLN A 322 5.33 -20.21 -8.66
N VAL A 323 6.59 -19.90 -8.35
CA VAL A 323 7.34 -18.85 -9.08
C VAL A 323 7.54 -19.24 -10.54
N ARG A 324 7.84 -20.51 -10.82
CA ARG A 324 7.92 -21.02 -12.20
C ARG A 324 6.61 -20.86 -12.96
N GLU A 325 5.50 -21.26 -12.34
CA GLU A 325 4.16 -21.10 -12.93
C GLU A 325 3.82 -19.62 -13.16
N PHE A 326 4.22 -18.74 -12.25
CA PHE A 326 4.03 -17.30 -12.40
C PHE A 326 4.74 -16.76 -13.64
N VAL A 327 6.03 -17.10 -13.82
CA VAL A 327 6.81 -16.68 -14.99
C VAL A 327 6.18 -17.19 -16.29
N LEU A 328 5.77 -18.47 -16.32
CA LEU A 328 5.10 -19.06 -17.49
C LEU A 328 3.82 -18.30 -17.86
N ARG A 329 2.94 -18.04 -16.89
CA ARG A 329 1.66 -17.35 -17.15
C ARG A 329 1.84 -15.88 -17.50
N ALA A 330 2.82 -15.20 -16.90
CA ALA A 330 3.12 -13.82 -17.24
C ALA A 330 3.58 -13.71 -18.70
N GLN A 331 4.48 -14.61 -19.12
CA GLN A 331 4.92 -14.68 -20.50
C GLN A 331 3.80 -15.06 -21.46
N GLU A 332 3.01 -16.08 -21.13
CA GLU A 332 1.87 -16.52 -21.95
C GLU A 332 0.88 -15.39 -22.20
N ALA A 333 0.61 -14.56 -21.20
CA ALA A 333 -0.38 -13.52 -21.34
C ALA A 333 0.08 -12.31 -22.16
N VAL A 334 1.38 -12.13 -22.39
CA VAL A 334 1.92 -11.10 -23.30
C VAL A 334 2.27 -11.65 -24.67
N THR A 335 2.84 -12.86 -24.72
CA THR A 335 3.36 -13.46 -25.96
C THR A 335 2.40 -14.45 -26.61
N GLY A 336 1.35 -14.87 -25.90
CA GLY A 336 0.47 -15.97 -26.31
C GLY A 336 1.10 -17.36 -26.17
N VAL A 337 2.37 -17.45 -25.74
CA VAL A 337 3.13 -18.69 -25.67
C VAL A 337 3.58 -18.95 -24.24
N SER A 338 3.23 -20.13 -23.72
CA SER A 338 3.71 -20.58 -22.42
C SER A 338 5.18 -21.01 -22.52
N ALA A 339 6.09 -20.07 -22.27
CA ALA A 339 7.53 -20.28 -22.29
C ALA A 339 8.21 -19.62 -21.09
N LEU A 340 9.32 -20.22 -20.63
CA LEU A 340 10.15 -19.61 -19.58
C LEU A 340 11.11 -18.55 -20.12
N ALA A 341 11.49 -18.66 -21.40
CA ALA A 341 12.46 -17.76 -22.02
C ALA A 341 12.03 -16.28 -21.84
N PRO A 342 12.96 -15.38 -21.47
CA PRO A 342 14.41 -15.60 -21.42
C PRO A 342 14.93 -16.26 -20.12
N PHE A 343 14.06 -16.60 -19.17
CA PHE A 343 14.47 -17.30 -17.96
C PHE A 343 14.71 -18.79 -18.20
N THR A 344 15.53 -19.37 -17.34
CA THR A 344 15.82 -20.80 -17.26
C THR A 344 15.23 -21.37 -15.97
N PRO A 345 14.95 -22.69 -15.90
CA PRO A 345 14.50 -23.33 -14.66
C PRO A 345 15.44 -23.09 -13.45
N GLU A 346 16.74 -22.95 -13.71
CA GLU A 346 17.78 -22.65 -12.73
C GLU A 346 17.63 -21.22 -12.21
N THR A 347 17.56 -20.24 -13.11
CA THR A 347 17.44 -18.82 -12.72
C THR A 347 16.12 -18.51 -12.03
N VAL A 348 15.03 -19.16 -12.42
CA VAL A 348 13.73 -19.05 -11.71
C VAL A 348 13.82 -19.60 -10.28
N ARG A 349 14.55 -20.69 -10.07
CA ARG A 349 14.77 -21.21 -8.71
C ARG A 349 15.60 -20.21 -7.89
N TYR A 350 16.67 -19.71 -8.48
CA TYR A 350 17.54 -18.74 -7.82
C TYR A 350 16.81 -17.43 -7.49
N LEU A 351 15.97 -16.92 -8.40
CA LEU A 351 15.08 -15.78 -8.18
C LEU A 351 14.22 -15.96 -6.93
N ARG A 352 13.63 -17.15 -6.75
CA ARG A 352 12.82 -17.45 -5.55
C ARG A 352 13.66 -17.45 -4.29
N ASP A 353 14.85 -18.01 -4.34
CA ASP A 353 15.75 -18.12 -3.17
C ASP A 353 16.30 -16.75 -2.74
N VAL A 354 16.57 -15.87 -3.70
CA VAL A 354 16.97 -14.47 -3.46
C VAL A 354 15.78 -13.63 -2.97
N ALA A 355 14.57 -13.88 -3.48
CA ALA A 355 13.37 -13.16 -3.06
C ALA A 355 12.75 -13.67 -1.73
N GLY A 356 13.24 -14.79 -1.18
CA GLY A 356 12.60 -15.50 -0.06
C GLY A 356 11.16 -15.94 -0.36
N GLY A 357 10.81 -16.09 -1.65
CA GLY A 357 9.43 -16.30 -2.10
C GLY A 357 8.47 -15.11 -1.90
N ASN A 358 8.93 -13.94 -1.48
CA ASN A 358 8.06 -12.76 -1.36
C ASN A 358 7.52 -12.35 -2.74
N THR A 359 6.20 -12.43 -2.94
CA THR A 359 5.55 -12.22 -4.25
C THR A 359 5.94 -10.88 -4.88
N ARG A 360 5.93 -9.79 -4.09
CA ARG A 360 6.31 -8.46 -4.59
C ARG A 360 7.77 -8.42 -5.06
N ASN A 361 8.68 -8.99 -4.28
CA ASN A 361 10.10 -9.03 -4.62
C ASN A 361 10.37 -9.93 -5.83
N VAL A 362 9.67 -11.06 -5.94
CA VAL A 362 9.74 -11.95 -7.11
C VAL A 362 9.35 -11.19 -8.38
N VAL A 363 8.24 -10.46 -8.38
CA VAL A 363 7.79 -9.69 -9.55
C VAL A 363 8.80 -8.60 -9.93
N ARG A 364 9.30 -7.82 -8.95
CA ARG A 364 10.31 -6.78 -9.18
C ARG A 364 11.61 -7.35 -9.73
N LEU A 365 12.09 -8.47 -9.17
CA LEU A 365 13.28 -9.14 -9.67
C LEU A 365 13.08 -9.69 -11.09
N CYS A 366 11.94 -10.30 -11.38
CA CYS A 366 11.63 -10.76 -12.74
C CYS A 366 11.65 -9.58 -13.72
N HIS A 367 11.03 -8.45 -13.37
CA HIS A 367 11.06 -7.23 -14.18
C HIS A 367 12.49 -6.76 -14.46
N ARG A 368 13.31 -6.62 -13.41
CA ARG A 368 14.69 -6.11 -13.54
C ARG A 368 15.60 -7.08 -14.29
N VAL A 369 15.51 -8.38 -14.01
CA VAL A 369 16.30 -9.39 -14.73
C VAL A 369 15.91 -9.45 -16.19
N PHE A 370 14.61 -9.34 -16.52
CA PHE A 370 14.17 -9.26 -17.90
C PHE A 370 14.78 -8.06 -18.63
N ARG A 371 14.81 -6.88 -17.99
CA ARG A 371 15.49 -5.69 -18.54
C ARG A 371 16.98 -5.92 -18.77
N LEU A 372 17.70 -6.50 -17.79
CA LEU A 372 19.13 -6.78 -17.95
C LEU A 372 19.42 -7.76 -19.09
N VAL A 373 18.54 -8.74 -19.30
CA VAL A 373 18.62 -9.64 -20.45
C VAL A 373 18.40 -8.87 -21.75
N ASP A 374 17.37 -8.03 -21.82
CA ASP A 374 17.05 -7.27 -23.03
C ASP A 374 18.16 -6.27 -23.38
N ASP A 375 18.67 -5.54 -22.39
CA ASP A 375 19.82 -4.64 -22.54
C ASP A 375 21.07 -5.39 -23.06
N ARG A 376 21.32 -6.60 -22.56
CA ARG A 376 22.43 -7.46 -23.01
C ARG A 376 22.20 -7.98 -24.44
N ALA A 377 20.98 -8.40 -24.76
CA ALA A 377 20.61 -8.82 -26.11
C ALA A 377 20.82 -7.67 -27.11
N ASN A 378 20.38 -6.46 -26.76
CA ASN A 378 20.57 -5.26 -27.56
C ASN A 378 22.06 -4.88 -27.72
N ALA A 379 22.86 -4.99 -26.64
CA ALA A 379 24.29 -4.68 -26.68
C ALA A 379 25.12 -5.70 -27.48
N THR A 380 24.70 -6.95 -27.54
CA THR A 380 25.42 -8.04 -28.23
C THR A 380 24.87 -8.35 -29.62
N GLY A 381 23.65 -7.91 -29.93
CA GLY A 381 22.91 -8.28 -31.14
C GLY A 381 22.40 -9.73 -31.15
N ASP A 382 22.50 -10.44 -30.02
CA ASP A 382 22.06 -11.82 -29.87
C ASP A 382 20.67 -11.86 -29.22
N PRO A 383 19.59 -12.25 -29.95
CA PRO A 383 18.26 -12.36 -29.36
C PRO A 383 18.16 -13.55 -28.39
N ASP A 384 19.03 -14.56 -28.45
CA ASP A 384 18.91 -15.78 -27.65
C ASP A 384 19.58 -15.68 -26.27
N VAL A 385 19.94 -14.46 -25.84
CA VAL A 385 20.45 -14.22 -24.48
C VAL A 385 19.43 -14.70 -23.45
N THR A 386 19.87 -15.61 -22.59
CA THR A 386 19.11 -16.11 -21.45
C THR A 386 19.52 -15.42 -20.16
N ALA A 387 18.60 -15.35 -19.20
CA ALA A 387 18.92 -14.92 -17.85
C ALA A 387 20.01 -15.82 -17.25
N THR A 388 20.91 -15.20 -16.47
CA THR A 388 21.97 -15.90 -15.73
C THR A 388 21.86 -15.54 -14.25
N ASP A 389 22.41 -16.40 -13.38
CA ASP A 389 22.42 -16.13 -11.93
C ASP A 389 23.18 -14.83 -11.60
N GLU A 390 24.17 -14.45 -12.41
CA GLU A 390 24.87 -13.16 -12.25
C GLU A 390 23.94 -11.97 -12.50
N MET A 391 23.07 -12.04 -13.52
CA MET A 391 22.07 -11.01 -13.77
C MET A 391 21.04 -10.94 -12.63
N VAL A 392 20.69 -12.09 -12.02
CA VAL A 392 19.82 -12.12 -10.84
C VAL A 392 20.50 -11.45 -9.64
N ARG A 393 21.79 -11.73 -9.41
CA ARG A 393 22.58 -11.07 -8.35
C ARG A 393 22.67 -9.57 -8.56
N GLN A 394 22.98 -9.14 -9.79
CA GLN A 394 23.03 -7.73 -10.15
C GLN A 394 21.67 -7.06 -9.91
N ALA A 395 20.58 -7.67 -10.39
CA ALA A 395 19.22 -7.15 -10.16
C ALA A 395 18.87 -7.04 -8.67
N ALA A 396 19.26 -8.03 -7.85
CA ALA A 396 19.02 -8.00 -6.41
C ALA A 396 19.81 -6.89 -5.70
N ARG A 397 21.09 -6.69 -6.07
CA ARG A 397 21.90 -5.58 -5.55
C ARG A 397 21.32 -4.23 -5.94
N ASP A 398 20.84 -4.08 -7.18
CA ASP A 398 20.20 -2.85 -7.65
C ASP A 398 18.88 -2.56 -6.91
N LEU A 399 18.03 -3.58 -6.73
CA LEU A 399 16.66 -3.41 -6.22
C LEU A 399 16.55 -3.33 -4.70
N PHE A 400 17.39 -4.08 -4.00
CA PHE A 400 17.38 -4.20 -2.55
C PHE A 400 18.64 -3.55 -1.95
N GLY A 401 19.23 -2.60 -2.68
CA GLY A 401 20.46 -1.90 -2.34
C GLY A 401 20.63 -1.75 -0.84
N SER A 402 21.79 -2.21 -0.37
CA SER A 402 22.24 -2.03 0.99
C SER A 402 22.30 -0.55 1.34
N LEU A 403 21.99 -0.19 2.59
CA LEU A 403 22.43 1.11 3.12
C LEU A 403 23.93 1.27 2.84
N SER A 404 24.43 2.50 2.72
CA SER A 404 25.88 2.67 2.75
C SER A 404 26.41 2.05 4.06
N ALA A 405 27.62 1.47 4.01
CA ALA A 405 28.21 0.86 5.21
C ALA A 405 28.23 1.87 6.38
N ASP A 406 28.40 3.17 6.07
CA ASP A 406 28.38 4.26 7.04
C ASP A 406 26.98 4.53 7.62
N ASP A 407 25.91 4.43 6.84
CA ASP A 407 24.53 4.63 7.34
C ASP A 407 24.09 3.49 8.27
N LEU A 408 24.46 2.24 7.91
CA LEU A 408 24.19 1.09 8.77
C LEU A 408 25.03 1.16 10.05
N ASP A 409 26.32 1.52 9.93
CA ASP A 409 27.20 1.77 11.07
C ASP A 409 26.61 2.83 12.01
N GLY A 410 26.17 3.96 11.46
CA GLY A 410 25.51 5.03 12.22
C GLY A 410 24.19 4.58 12.86
N SER A 411 23.45 3.68 12.21
CA SER A 411 22.22 3.11 12.76
C SER A 411 22.50 2.14 13.90
N VAL A 412 23.48 1.24 13.75
CA VAL A 412 23.92 0.34 14.83
C VAL A 412 24.42 1.15 16.03
N ARG A 413 25.27 2.15 15.81
CA ARG A 413 25.77 3.04 16.88
C ARG A 413 24.65 3.70 17.66
N ARG A 414 23.69 4.33 16.97
CA ARG A 414 22.53 4.96 17.60
C ARG A 414 21.74 3.97 18.45
N LEU A 415 21.58 2.72 17.99
CA LEU A 415 20.91 1.68 18.75
C LEU A 415 21.72 1.24 19.98
N LEU A 416 23.04 1.07 19.85
CA LEU A 416 23.92 0.73 20.97
C LEU A 416 23.91 1.84 22.04
N ASP A 417 24.05 3.10 21.61
CA ASP A 417 24.01 4.29 22.47
C ASP A 417 22.64 4.45 23.15
N ALA A 418 21.54 4.30 22.41
CA ALA A 418 20.18 4.42 22.94
C ALA A 418 19.85 3.35 23.99
N ASN A 419 20.45 2.16 23.88
CA ASN A 419 20.31 1.08 24.87
C ASN A 419 21.35 1.18 26.00
N GLY A 420 22.30 2.11 25.92
CA GLY A 420 23.33 2.32 26.93
C GLY A 420 24.32 1.16 27.04
N TRP A 421 24.63 0.50 25.93
CA TRP A 421 25.64 -0.54 25.89
C TRP A 421 27.03 0.05 25.62
N GLU A 422 28.04 -0.41 26.34
CA GLU A 422 29.42 -0.04 26.08
C GLU A 422 29.97 -0.87 24.92
N TYR A 423 30.57 -0.20 23.93
CA TYR A 423 31.11 -0.87 22.76
C TYR A 423 32.38 -0.21 22.22
N TRP A 424 33.19 -1.01 21.51
CA TRP A 424 34.30 -0.53 20.68
C TRP A 424 34.03 -0.84 19.22
N ARG A 425 34.39 0.08 18.34
CA ARG A 425 34.31 -0.10 16.89
C ARG A 425 35.59 -0.70 16.34
N ASN A 426 35.47 -1.57 15.33
CA ASN A 426 36.61 -2.19 14.63
C ASN A 426 37.62 -2.80 15.62
N HIS A 427 37.09 -3.51 16.61
CA HIS A 427 37.89 -4.06 17.69
C HIS A 427 38.55 -5.35 17.23
N LEU A 428 39.88 -5.37 17.28
CA LEU A 428 40.68 -6.52 16.88
C LEU A 428 40.84 -7.47 18.07
N LEU A 429 40.19 -8.64 18.01
CA LEU A 429 40.23 -9.63 19.09
C LEU A 429 41.47 -10.53 19.00
N GLY A 430 41.92 -10.85 17.78
CA GLY A 430 43.06 -11.73 17.52
C GLY A 430 44.22 -11.04 16.78
N SER A 431 45.09 -11.82 16.15
CA SER A 431 46.25 -11.28 15.43
C SER A 431 45.99 -10.95 13.95
N GLY A 432 44.84 -11.32 13.40
CA GLY A 432 44.49 -11.15 11.99
C GLY A 432 43.27 -10.27 11.76
N GLU A 433 43.21 -9.57 10.64
CA GLU A 433 42.08 -8.69 10.27
C GLU A 433 40.73 -9.43 10.24
N GLU A 434 40.73 -10.73 9.97
CA GLU A 434 39.52 -11.56 9.98
C GLU A 434 38.93 -11.75 11.40
N SER A 435 39.69 -11.45 12.47
CA SER A 435 39.20 -11.46 13.86
C SER A 435 38.67 -10.10 14.32
N MET A 436 38.58 -9.12 13.42
CA MET A 436 38.07 -7.79 13.73
C MET A 436 36.54 -7.81 13.80
N ALA A 437 35.99 -7.44 14.95
CA ALA A 437 34.56 -7.19 15.13
C ALA A 437 34.22 -5.75 14.72
N ASP A 438 33.18 -5.55 13.92
CA ASP A 438 32.75 -4.21 13.51
C ASP A 438 32.26 -3.42 14.74
N PHE A 439 31.53 -4.11 15.63
CA PHE A 439 31.26 -3.65 16.98
C PHE A 439 31.52 -4.76 17.99
N TRP A 440 32.30 -4.46 19.02
CA TRP A 440 32.52 -5.32 20.17
C TRP A 440 31.80 -4.73 21.37
N ILE A 441 30.79 -5.43 21.88
CA ILE A 441 29.94 -4.97 22.98
C ILE A 441 30.38 -5.70 24.26
N THR A 442 30.68 -4.97 25.33
CA THR A 442 30.99 -5.57 26.64
C THR A 442 29.87 -5.43 27.64
N PHE A 443 29.89 -6.34 28.60
CA PHE A 443 28.99 -6.35 29.74
C PHE A 443 29.81 -6.15 31.02
N PRO A 444 29.48 -5.18 31.89
CA PRO A 444 30.33 -4.74 33.02
C PRO A 444 30.78 -5.84 34.00
N ASP A 445 30.09 -6.97 34.05
CA ASP A 445 30.31 -8.04 35.04
C ASP A 445 31.00 -9.29 34.47
N ARG A 446 31.58 -9.25 33.25
CA ARG A 446 32.14 -10.45 32.59
C ARG A 446 33.35 -10.18 31.69
N ASP A 447 34.16 -11.22 31.53
CA ASP A 447 35.36 -11.22 30.66
C ASP A 447 35.02 -11.44 29.17
N GLY A 448 33.80 -11.89 28.83
CA GLY A 448 33.32 -12.10 27.46
C GLY A 448 32.44 -10.97 26.90
N GLY A 449 32.23 -10.96 25.58
CA GLY A 449 31.47 -9.91 24.89
C GLY A 449 30.69 -10.41 23.68
N CYS A 450 29.97 -9.49 23.04
CA CYS A 450 29.20 -9.75 21.84
C CYS A 450 29.84 -9.05 20.63
N ALA A 451 30.31 -9.84 19.67
CA ALA A 451 30.83 -9.36 18.39
C ALA A 451 29.69 -9.20 17.38
N VAL A 452 29.44 -7.97 16.96
CA VAL A 452 28.58 -7.67 15.82
C VAL A 452 29.43 -7.61 14.56
N LEU A 453 29.10 -8.46 13.59
CA LEU A 453 29.74 -8.51 12.28
C LEU A 453 28.74 -8.01 11.24
N VAL A 454 29.09 -6.95 10.54
CA VAL A 454 28.33 -6.38 9.43
C VAL A 454 28.92 -6.92 8.13
N THR A 455 28.05 -7.40 7.24
CA THR A 455 28.43 -7.89 5.92
C THR A 455 27.41 -7.42 4.87
N GLU A 456 27.80 -7.41 3.61
CA GLU A 456 26.91 -7.09 2.50
C GLU A 456 25.95 -8.26 2.19
N SER A 457 25.22 -8.18 1.08
CA SER A 457 24.30 -9.24 0.65
C SER A 457 25.02 -10.59 0.53
N LEU A 458 24.45 -11.64 1.12
CA LEU A 458 24.96 -13.01 1.10
C LEU A 458 24.13 -13.85 0.12
N LEU A 459 24.68 -14.08 -1.06
CA LEU A 459 23.95 -14.62 -2.21
C LEU A 459 24.47 -16.01 -2.64
N ASP A 460 25.71 -16.36 -2.29
CA ASP A 460 26.32 -17.64 -2.66
C ASP A 460 27.22 -18.27 -1.58
N ASN A 461 27.84 -19.42 -1.90
CA ASN A 461 28.69 -20.16 -0.97
C ASN A 461 30.08 -19.49 -0.76
N ALA A 462 30.54 -18.63 -1.66
CA ALA A 462 31.78 -17.89 -1.48
C ALA A 462 31.59 -16.80 -0.41
N ASP A 463 30.41 -16.15 -0.41
CA ASP A 463 29.99 -15.22 0.64
C ASP A 463 29.94 -15.93 2.01
N VAL A 464 29.29 -17.10 2.06
CA VAL A 464 29.25 -17.96 3.28
C VAL A 464 30.65 -18.28 3.78
N THR A 465 31.53 -18.71 2.88
CA THR A 465 32.91 -19.10 3.25
C THR A 465 33.67 -17.92 3.85
N THR A 466 33.48 -16.72 3.32
CA THR A 466 34.12 -15.50 3.80
C THR A 466 33.62 -15.13 5.19
N VAL A 467 32.30 -15.14 5.39
CA VAL A 467 31.67 -14.87 6.70
C VAL A 467 32.07 -15.92 7.74
N MET A 468 32.02 -17.21 7.37
CA MET A 468 32.36 -18.32 8.27
C MET A 468 33.81 -18.27 8.74
N ARG A 469 34.72 -17.86 7.87
CA ARG A 469 36.12 -17.65 8.25
C ARG A 469 36.26 -16.52 9.27
N ARG A 470 35.55 -15.41 9.07
CA ARG A 470 35.50 -14.28 10.01
C ARG A 470 34.91 -14.68 11.37
N VAL A 471 33.78 -15.39 11.37
CA VAL A 471 33.13 -15.90 12.59
C VAL A 471 34.05 -16.85 13.36
N SER A 472 34.75 -17.75 12.65
CA SER A 472 35.69 -18.69 13.27
C SER A 472 36.89 -17.95 13.86
N ALA A 473 37.47 -16.99 13.14
CA ALA A 473 38.59 -16.19 13.62
C ALA A 473 38.24 -15.37 14.89
N VAL A 474 37.02 -14.84 14.99
CA VAL A 474 36.52 -14.16 16.18
C VAL A 474 36.40 -15.12 17.37
N ARG A 475 35.82 -16.31 17.17
CA ARG A 475 35.65 -17.31 18.24
C ARG A 475 36.96 -17.98 18.65
N GLU A 476 37.93 -18.09 17.75
CA GLU A 476 39.28 -18.58 18.08
C GLU A 476 40.06 -17.56 18.91
N ALA A 477 39.85 -16.27 18.65
CA ALA A 477 40.47 -15.19 19.41
C ALA A 477 39.85 -15.05 20.81
N GLU A 478 38.52 -15.17 20.91
CA GLU A 478 37.77 -15.06 22.16
C GLU A 478 36.72 -16.18 22.25
N SER A 479 36.99 -17.22 23.04
CA SER A 479 36.16 -18.43 23.09
C SER A 479 34.76 -18.19 23.67
N ASP A 480 34.62 -17.15 24.50
CA ASP A 480 33.38 -16.77 25.16
C ASP A 480 32.66 -15.63 24.40
N ALA A 481 33.02 -15.37 23.14
CA ALA A 481 32.36 -14.37 22.31
C ALA A 481 31.06 -14.88 21.67
N GLU A 482 29.95 -14.19 21.93
CA GLU A 482 28.73 -14.35 21.15
C GLU A 482 28.84 -13.55 19.84
N VAL A 483 28.39 -14.13 18.72
CA VAL A 483 28.50 -13.49 17.40
C VAL A 483 27.11 -13.19 16.86
N VAL A 484 26.87 -11.92 16.54
CA VAL A 484 25.66 -11.43 15.85
C VAL A 484 26.06 -10.99 14.45
N LEU A 485 25.58 -11.72 13.44
CA LEU A 485 25.81 -11.37 12.04
C LEU A 485 24.67 -10.47 11.53
N VAL A 486 25.02 -9.30 11.04
CA VAL A 486 24.12 -8.33 10.41
C VAL A 486 24.39 -8.29 8.90
N VAL A 487 23.38 -8.61 8.11
CA VAL A 487 23.43 -8.62 6.64
C VAL A 487 22.78 -7.35 6.11
N ASN A 488 23.58 -6.52 5.46
CA ASN A 488 23.15 -5.31 4.79
C ASN A 488 22.75 -5.65 3.35
N GLY A 489 21.47 -5.94 3.14
CA GLY A 489 20.90 -6.29 1.83
C GLY A 489 20.19 -7.65 1.86
N VAL A 490 20.48 -8.51 0.89
CA VAL A 490 19.75 -9.78 0.70
C VAL A 490 20.48 -10.96 1.35
N LEU A 491 19.73 -11.82 2.02
CA LEU A 491 20.19 -13.12 2.50
C LEU A 491 19.42 -14.23 1.77
N ALA A 492 20.09 -15.00 0.91
CA ALA A 492 19.45 -16.11 0.21
C ALA A 492 19.07 -17.24 1.18
N ASP A 493 17.90 -17.87 0.99
CA ASP A 493 17.39 -18.96 1.87
C ASP A 493 18.42 -20.09 2.09
N GLY A 494 19.11 -20.50 1.02
CA GLY A 494 20.13 -21.56 1.10
C GLY A 494 21.37 -21.17 1.90
N VAL A 495 21.71 -19.88 1.92
CA VAL A 495 22.82 -19.33 2.72
C VAL A 495 22.40 -19.19 4.18
N ALA A 496 21.16 -18.72 4.46
CA ALA A 496 20.62 -18.63 5.81
C ALA A 496 20.66 -19.99 6.55
N ILE A 497 20.27 -21.07 5.86
CA ILE A 497 20.29 -22.43 6.42
C ILE A 497 21.72 -22.86 6.78
N GLN A 498 22.70 -22.58 5.92
CA GLN A 498 24.11 -22.94 6.16
C GLN A 498 24.72 -22.15 7.33
N LEU A 499 24.31 -20.89 7.53
CA LEU A 499 24.83 -20.03 8.59
C LEU A 499 24.15 -20.25 9.95
N ARG A 500 22.93 -20.81 9.98
CA ARG A 500 22.16 -20.98 11.22
C ARG A 500 22.84 -21.91 12.22
N GLU A 501 23.37 -23.05 11.77
CA GLU A 501 24.00 -24.03 12.65
C GLU A 501 25.30 -23.49 13.28
N PRO A 502 26.24 -22.89 12.53
CA PRO A 502 27.44 -22.33 13.12
C PRO A 502 27.20 -21.12 14.03
N LEU A 503 26.25 -20.25 13.69
CA LEU A 503 25.92 -19.07 14.51
C LEU A 503 25.04 -19.44 15.72
N GLY A 504 24.39 -20.61 15.71
CA GLY A 504 23.39 -21.01 16.71
C GLY A 504 22.08 -20.20 16.62
N ARG A 505 21.96 -19.31 15.64
CA ARG A 505 20.84 -18.38 15.44
C ARG A 505 20.79 -17.94 13.97
N GLU A 506 19.67 -17.34 13.56
CA GLU A 506 19.56 -16.76 12.22
C GLU A 506 20.35 -15.45 12.10
N PRO A 507 21.01 -15.18 10.95
CA PRO A 507 21.56 -13.87 10.66
C PRO A 507 20.48 -12.78 10.65
N LEU A 508 20.79 -11.60 11.16
CA LEU A 508 19.89 -10.46 11.14
C LEU A 508 19.99 -9.73 9.81
N VAL A 509 18.92 -9.69 9.04
CA VAL A 509 18.85 -8.91 7.79
C VAL A 509 18.40 -7.48 8.11
N TYR A 510 19.11 -6.48 7.59
CA TYR A 510 18.71 -5.09 7.78
C TYR A 510 17.37 -4.81 7.10
N SER A 511 16.42 -4.29 7.89
CA SER A 511 15.09 -3.85 7.45
C SER A 511 14.74 -2.58 8.21
N GLU A 512 14.53 -1.46 7.50
CA GLU A 512 14.32 -0.14 8.12
C GLU A 512 13.23 -0.13 9.21
N ARG A 513 12.20 -0.97 9.07
CA ARG A 513 11.06 -1.01 9.98
C ARG A 513 11.27 -1.86 11.23
N THR A 514 12.01 -2.96 11.14
CA THR A 514 12.10 -3.96 12.22
C THR A 514 13.50 -4.06 12.82
N PHE A 515 14.52 -3.54 12.11
CA PHE A 515 15.92 -3.70 12.49
C PHE A 515 16.21 -3.22 13.91
N ALA A 516 15.65 -2.08 14.34
CA ALA A 516 15.89 -1.53 15.67
C ALA A 516 15.47 -2.52 16.78
N ASP A 517 14.27 -3.09 16.66
CA ASP A 517 13.71 -4.01 17.63
C ASP A 517 14.42 -5.37 17.58
N ASP A 518 14.61 -5.91 16.38
CA ASP A 518 15.26 -7.20 16.16
C ASP A 518 16.73 -7.19 16.62
N PHE A 519 17.47 -6.13 16.29
CA PHE A 519 18.86 -5.94 16.72
C PHE A 519 18.95 -5.84 18.24
N THR A 520 18.09 -5.02 18.85
CA THR A 520 18.07 -4.85 20.31
C THR A 520 17.74 -6.16 21.02
N ALA A 521 16.76 -6.92 20.51
CA ALA A 521 16.40 -8.23 21.04
C ALA A 521 17.55 -9.24 20.91
N LEU A 522 18.26 -9.26 19.79
CA LEU A 522 19.37 -10.20 19.55
C LEU A 522 20.60 -9.92 20.40
N VAL A 523 21.00 -8.66 20.53
CA VAL A 523 22.11 -8.25 21.41
C VAL A 523 21.73 -8.49 22.87
N GLY A 524 20.50 -8.16 23.27
CA GLY A 524 19.99 -8.45 24.60
C GLY A 524 19.98 -9.95 24.93
N ALA A 525 19.54 -10.79 23.99
CA ALA A 525 19.57 -12.24 24.14
C ALA A 525 21.00 -12.80 24.22
N ALA A 526 21.94 -12.26 23.44
CA ALA A 526 23.36 -12.60 23.55
C ALA A 526 23.89 -12.27 24.95
N GLY A 527 23.52 -11.11 25.50
CA GLY A 527 23.84 -10.75 26.88
C GLY A 527 23.29 -11.75 27.91
N ILE A 528 22.05 -12.23 27.76
CA ILE A 528 21.44 -13.23 28.67
C ILE A 528 22.14 -14.59 28.59
N VAL A 529 22.53 -15.02 27.39
CA VAL A 529 23.26 -16.29 27.22
C VAL A 529 24.62 -16.22 27.92
N LEU A 530 25.32 -15.09 27.78
CA LEU A 530 26.61 -14.83 28.44
C LEU A 530 26.48 -14.71 29.96
N THR A 531 25.33 -14.28 30.51
CA THR A 531 25.12 -14.24 31.96
C THR A 531 24.81 -15.61 32.58
N GLY A 532 24.48 -16.63 31.77
CA GLY A 532 24.14 -17.97 32.24
C GLY A 532 22.85 -18.02 33.07
N GLU A 533 22.03 -16.97 33.04
CA GLU A 533 20.79 -16.89 33.80
C GLU A 533 19.69 -17.73 33.12
N THR A 534 19.58 -19.00 33.51
CA THR A 534 18.35 -19.77 33.32
C THR A 534 17.19 -19.11 34.07
N ALA A 535 16.41 -18.28 33.37
CA ALA A 535 14.94 -18.05 33.44
C ALA A 535 14.15 -18.23 34.77
N GLN A 536 14.72 -17.97 35.97
CA GLN A 536 13.95 -18.13 37.22
C GLN A 536 13.88 -16.92 38.17
N ASP A 537 14.47 -15.75 37.85
CA ASP A 537 14.33 -14.59 38.75
C ASP A 537 13.46 -13.45 38.18
N PRO A 538 12.15 -13.39 38.51
CA PRO A 538 11.25 -12.33 38.06
C PRO A 538 11.59 -10.95 38.63
N VAL A 539 12.45 -10.86 39.65
CA VAL A 539 12.89 -9.58 40.23
C VAL A 539 13.95 -8.91 39.36
N SER A 540 14.80 -9.69 38.69
CA SER A 540 15.82 -9.20 37.75
C SER A 540 15.20 -8.56 36.51
N ALA A 541 14.15 -9.18 35.96
CA ALA A 541 13.37 -8.63 34.83
C ALA A 541 12.67 -7.30 35.18
N LEU A 542 12.24 -7.13 36.44
CA LEU A 542 11.60 -5.90 36.91
C LEU A 542 12.63 -4.78 37.14
N ARG A 543 13.82 -5.11 37.64
CA ARG A 543 14.95 -4.16 37.75
C ARG A 543 15.45 -3.72 36.39
N GLN A 544 15.59 -4.63 35.41
CA GLN A 544 15.96 -4.28 34.04
C GLN A 544 14.97 -3.29 33.41
N ARG A 545 13.65 -3.46 33.63
CA ARG A 545 12.64 -2.50 33.14
C ARG A 545 12.74 -1.13 33.81
N MET A 546 13.06 -1.07 35.10
CA MET A 546 13.24 0.21 35.80
C MET A 546 14.54 0.90 35.40
N ASP A 547 15.62 0.15 35.18
CA ASP A 547 16.89 0.68 34.70
C ASP A 547 16.77 1.17 33.25
N GLN A 548 16.01 0.47 32.40
CA GLN A 548 15.71 0.88 31.03
C GLN A 548 14.92 2.20 31.00
N LEU A 549 13.91 2.35 31.87
CA LEU A 549 13.16 3.61 32.01
C LEU A 549 14.01 4.77 32.52
N SER A 550 14.91 4.50 33.48
CA SER A 550 15.82 5.52 34.01
C SER A 550 16.85 5.96 32.96
N ARG A 551 17.33 5.03 32.11
CA ARG A 551 18.31 5.33 31.05
C ARG A 551 17.69 6.04 29.86
N GLN A 552 16.44 5.73 29.49
CA GLN A 552 15.68 6.51 28.51
C GLN A 552 15.57 7.99 28.93
N GLN A 553 15.39 8.27 30.22
CA GLN A 553 15.38 9.66 30.71
C GLN A 553 16.75 10.34 30.58
N SER A 554 17.86 9.65 30.86
CA SER A 554 19.21 10.22 30.71
C SER A 554 19.62 10.42 29.24
N SER A 555 19.23 9.52 28.33
CA SER A 555 19.44 9.66 26.88
C SER A 555 18.75 10.91 26.32
N ILE A 556 17.54 11.22 26.80
CA ILE A 556 16.81 12.44 26.41
C ILE A 556 17.58 13.71 26.81
N TYR A 557 18.27 13.71 27.96
CA TYR A 557 19.08 14.86 28.39
C TYR A 557 20.41 14.97 27.62
N GLY A 558 21.07 13.85 27.29
CA GLY A 558 22.28 13.85 26.46
C GLY A 558 22.04 14.29 25.01
N PHE A 559 20.87 13.94 24.46
CA PHE A 559 20.44 14.37 23.13
C PHE A 559 20.25 15.90 23.03
N ILE A 560 19.82 16.55 24.11
CA ILE A 560 19.68 18.02 24.19
C ILE A 560 21.06 18.70 24.23
N GLU A 561 22.06 18.07 24.85
CA GLU A 561 23.41 18.61 24.97
C GLU A 561 24.22 18.44 23.67
N GLN A 562 24.08 17.31 22.98
CA GLN A 562 24.64 17.08 21.64
C GLN A 562 24.00 17.99 20.57
N LEU A 563 22.71 18.31 20.70
CA LEU A 563 22.05 19.32 19.85
C LEU A 563 22.67 20.71 20.00
N ALA A 564 23.28 21.05 21.15
CA ALA A 564 23.94 22.32 21.36
C ALA A 564 25.34 22.39 20.72
N GLU A 565 26.13 21.31 20.82
CA GLU A 565 27.47 21.25 20.20
C GLU A 565 27.44 21.09 18.67
N HIS A 566 26.47 20.36 18.12
CA HIS A 566 26.35 20.16 16.67
C HIS A 566 25.91 21.44 15.93
N VAL A 567 25.23 22.37 16.62
CA VAL A 567 24.79 23.66 16.08
C VAL A 567 25.95 24.61 15.81
N ASP A 568 27.04 24.54 16.59
CA ASP A 568 28.21 25.41 16.40
C ASP A 568 29.19 24.89 15.33
N GLY A 569 29.31 23.57 15.18
CA GLY A 569 30.16 22.95 14.14
C GLY A 569 29.62 23.14 12.71
N VAL A 570 28.30 23.02 12.52
CA VAL A 570 27.65 23.11 11.18
C VAL A 570 27.73 24.52 10.58
N ARG A 571 27.89 25.55 11.43
CA ARG A 571 27.95 26.96 11.02
C ARG A 571 29.18 27.31 10.18
N THR A 572 30.32 26.64 10.39
CA THR A 572 31.58 26.95 9.68
C THR A 572 31.79 26.14 8.39
N SER A 573 31.16 24.97 8.27
CA SER A 573 31.16 24.14 7.05
C SER A 573 30.17 24.67 6.01
N SER A 574 28.98 25.09 6.45
CA SER A 574 27.89 25.58 5.59
C SER A 574 28.28 26.81 4.75
N ASP A 575 28.99 27.79 5.32
CA ASP A 575 29.36 29.03 4.61
C ASP A 575 30.28 28.77 3.39
N ARG A 576 31.06 27.68 3.42
CA ARG A 576 31.93 27.29 2.30
C ARG A 576 31.17 26.54 1.20
N GLN A 577 30.17 25.72 1.55
CA GLN A 577 29.36 24.97 0.59
C GLN A 577 28.31 25.85 -0.12
N PHE A 578 27.69 26.82 0.55
CA PHE A 578 26.72 27.73 -0.07
C PHE A 578 27.36 28.62 -1.17
N SER A 579 28.64 28.97 -1.01
CA SER A 579 29.41 29.72 -2.02
C SER A 579 29.79 28.88 -3.26
N ALA A 580 29.77 27.55 -3.15
CA ALA A 580 30.04 26.64 -4.27
C ALA A 580 28.77 26.34 -5.07
N ILE A 581 27.66 26.07 -4.37
CA ILE A 581 26.36 25.73 -4.96
C ILE A 581 25.74 26.95 -5.70
N GLY A 582 25.87 28.17 -5.14
CA GLY A 582 25.42 29.39 -5.81
C GLY A 582 26.12 29.66 -7.15
N ARG A 583 27.37 29.21 -7.31
CA ARG A 583 28.12 29.34 -8.58
C ARG A 583 27.76 28.26 -9.61
N GLN A 584 27.35 27.07 -9.18
CA GLN A 584 26.86 26.02 -10.08
C GLN A 584 25.43 26.27 -10.58
N LEU A 585 24.55 26.81 -9.74
CA LEU A 585 23.17 27.16 -10.14
C LEU A 585 23.13 28.33 -11.14
N ALA A 586 24.02 29.32 -11.00
CA ALA A 586 24.12 30.42 -11.98
C ALA A 586 24.57 29.96 -13.39
N LEU A 587 25.25 28.81 -13.50
CA LEU A 587 25.68 28.22 -14.77
C LEU A 587 24.59 27.37 -15.45
N LEU A 588 23.64 26.82 -14.69
CA LEU A 588 22.56 25.98 -15.21
C LEU A 588 21.34 26.78 -15.70
N VAL A 589 21.11 27.98 -15.16
CA VAL A 589 19.96 28.84 -15.51
C VAL A 589 20.17 29.59 -16.84
N GLY A 590 21.39 29.60 -17.39
CA GLY A 590 21.75 30.38 -18.57
C GLY A 590 21.33 29.85 -19.94
N SER A 591 20.72 28.66 -20.06
CA SER A 591 20.47 28.06 -21.38
C SER A 591 19.22 27.18 -21.45
N THR A 592 18.03 27.80 -21.42
CA THR A 592 16.83 27.19 -22.01
C THR A 592 16.11 28.25 -22.86
N PRO A 593 15.99 28.10 -24.19
CA PRO A 593 15.23 29.05 -24.99
C PRO A 593 13.73 28.87 -24.72
N ALA A 594 13.09 29.95 -24.29
CA ALA A 594 11.63 30.08 -24.24
C ALA A 594 11.06 29.85 -25.63
N ARG A 595 10.48 28.67 -25.87
CA ARG A 595 9.68 28.37 -27.05
C ARG A 595 8.22 28.60 -26.68
N GLU A 596 7.59 29.53 -27.40
CA GLU A 596 6.27 30.09 -27.18
C GLU A 596 5.18 29.01 -26.96
N ALA A 597 4.39 29.20 -25.90
CA ALA A 597 3.24 28.41 -25.54
C ALA A 597 2.08 28.61 -26.54
N ALA A 598 2.10 27.88 -27.65
CA ALA A 598 0.99 27.81 -28.60
C ALA A 598 0.01 26.69 -28.21
N ASP A 599 -1.02 27.02 -27.42
CA ASP A 599 -2.27 26.26 -27.14
C ASP A 599 -2.25 24.74 -27.50
N HIS A 600 -1.60 23.94 -26.66
CA HIS A 600 -1.48 22.47 -26.82
C HIS A 600 -2.74 21.76 -26.30
N ARG A 601 -3.74 21.54 -27.16
CA ARG A 601 -4.99 20.85 -26.75
C ARG A 601 -4.89 19.33 -26.90
N LEU A 602 -4.51 18.67 -25.80
CA LEU A 602 -4.79 17.26 -25.58
C LEU A 602 -6.30 17.03 -25.42
N PRO A 603 -6.80 15.80 -25.64
CA PRO A 603 -8.19 15.44 -25.31
C PRO A 603 -8.52 15.77 -23.85
N GLY A 604 -9.76 16.19 -23.58
CA GLY A 604 -10.15 16.70 -22.25
C GLY A 604 -9.94 15.71 -21.10
N GLU A 605 -10.01 14.41 -21.36
CA GLU A 605 -9.71 13.37 -20.36
C GLU A 605 -8.20 13.25 -20.12
N VAL A 606 -7.40 13.20 -21.17
CA VAL A 606 -5.93 13.12 -21.10
C VAL A 606 -5.33 14.35 -20.42
N GLU A 607 -5.80 15.53 -20.80
CA GLU A 607 -5.37 16.80 -20.20
C GLU A 607 -5.71 16.85 -18.70
N ARG A 608 -6.85 16.29 -18.29
CA ARG A 608 -7.27 16.23 -16.89
C ARG A 608 -6.34 15.34 -16.06
N LEU A 609 -5.92 14.20 -16.60
CA LEU A 609 -4.98 13.30 -15.93
C LEU A 609 -3.63 13.99 -15.67
N PHE A 610 -3.07 14.64 -16.69
CA PHE A 610 -1.82 15.37 -16.55
C PHE A 610 -1.92 16.57 -15.61
N ARG A 611 -3.02 17.32 -15.70
CA ARG A 611 -3.27 18.46 -14.80
C ARG A 611 -3.42 17.99 -13.35
N ALA A 612 -4.19 16.93 -13.11
CA ALA A 612 -4.33 16.38 -11.76
C ALA A 612 -2.97 15.96 -11.16
N ALA A 613 -2.10 15.32 -11.95
CA ALA A 613 -0.76 14.93 -11.51
C ALA A 613 0.16 16.14 -11.25
N ALA A 614 0.16 17.12 -12.16
CA ALA A 614 0.96 18.33 -12.01
C ALA A 614 0.50 19.19 -10.81
N ASP A 615 -0.80 19.40 -10.65
CA ASP A 615 -1.40 20.17 -9.57
C ASP A 615 -1.17 19.49 -8.21
N ALA A 616 -1.26 18.15 -8.14
CA ALA A 616 -0.98 17.41 -6.92
C ALA A 616 0.47 17.57 -6.47
N LEU A 617 1.43 17.54 -7.40
CA LEU A 617 2.85 17.74 -7.12
C LEU A 617 3.18 19.20 -6.76
N GLU A 618 2.60 20.16 -7.47
CA GLU A 618 2.77 21.59 -7.17
C GLU A 618 2.23 21.94 -5.78
N GLY A 619 1.04 21.42 -5.47
CA GLY A 619 0.41 21.55 -4.17
C GLY A 619 1.17 20.87 -3.03
N LEU A 620 2.07 19.92 -3.33
CA LEU A 620 2.96 19.29 -2.36
C LEU A 620 4.22 20.11 -2.09
N ILE A 621 4.82 20.67 -3.15
CA ILE A 621 6.09 21.39 -3.08
C ILE A 621 5.89 22.78 -2.43
N GLN A 622 4.89 23.54 -2.89
CA GLN A 622 4.56 24.91 -2.44
C GLN A 622 5.76 25.88 -2.33
N VAL A 623 6.88 25.58 -2.99
CA VAL A 623 8.12 26.37 -2.92
C VAL A 623 7.91 27.76 -3.49
N ASP A 624 7.19 27.88 -4.61
CA ASP A 624 6.91 29.19 -5.21
C ASP A 624 6.06 30.06 -4.28
N LEU A 625 5.05 29.50 -3.63
CA LEU A 625 4.25 30.21 -2.62
C LEU A 625 5.11 30.65 -1.44
N MET A 626 5.93 29.74 -0.92
CA MET A 626 6.83 29.98 0.20
C MET A 626 7.84 31.10 -0.10
N LEU A 627 8.45 31.08 -1.29
CA LEU A 627 9.41 32.09 -1.72
C LEU A 627 8.71 33.42 -2.00
N ASN A 628 7.59 33.42 -2.71
CA ASN A 628 6.83 34.64 -2.99
C ASN A 628 6.41 35.33 -1.69
N GLU A 629 5.92 34.59 -0.69
CA GLU A 629 5.61 35.16 0.63
C GLU A 629 6.85 35.67 1.37
N ALA A 630 8.01 35.02 1.25
CA ALA A 630 9.25 35.47 1.87
C ALA A 630 9.77 36.80 1.29
N PHE A 631 9.56 37.01 -0.02
CA PHE A 631 10.00 38.20 -0.74
C PHE A 631 8.97 39.35 -0.74
N ASP A 632 7.69 39.08 -0.45
CA ASP A 632 6.63 40.09 -0.38
C ASP A 632 6.49 40.72 1.02
N PHE A 633 7.54 41.42 1.48
CA PHE A 633 7.59 42.12 2.78
C PHE A 633 7.20 41.25 4.00
N ALA A 634 7.57 39.98 3.99
CA ALA A 634 7.27 39.05 5.07
C ALA A 634 7.81 39.51 6.44
N PRO A 635 7.06 39.31 7.54
CA PRO A 635 7.58 39.42 8.90
C PRO A 635 8.80 38.52 9.11
N ALA A 636 9.72 38.91 10.02
CA ALA A 636 10.92 38.12 10.33
C ALA A 636 10.62 36.65 10.70
N THR A 637 9.45 36.40 11.31
CA THR A 637 8.96 35.05 11.65
C THR A 637 8.69 34.19 10.41
N THR A 638 8.21 34.77 9.31
CA THR A 638 7.97 34.07 8.04
C THR A 638 9.30 33.71 7.38
N GLN A 639 10.26 34.64 7.39
CA GLN A 639 11.61 34.38 6.88
C GLN A 639 12.32 33.28 7.69
N GLU A 640 12.19 33.30 9.01
CA GLU A 640 12.76 32.25 9.88
C GLU A 640 12.09 30.88 9.64
N ALA A 641 10.77 30.85 9.40
CA ALA A 641 10.05 29.63 9.04
C ALA A 641 10.52 29.05 7.69
N VAL A 642 10.73 29.91 6.67
CA VAL A 642 11.31 29.49 5.38
C VAL A 642 12.72 28.96 5.58
N HIS A 643 13.56 29.68 6.33
CA HIS A 643 14.92 29.26 6.63
C HIS A 643 14.98 27.92 7.38
N ARG A 644 14.07 27.71 8.34
CA ARG A 644 13.99 26.44 9.09
C ARG A 644 13.60 25.29 8.18
N ARG A 645 12.62 25.49 7.30
CA ARG A 645 12.14 24.47 6.35
C ARG A 645 13.21 24.12 5.30
N LEU A 646 13.92 25.12 4.76
CA LEU A 646 15.04 24.92 3.82
C LEU A 646 16.29 24.31 4.46
N ARG A 647 16.43 24.37 5.79
CA ARG A 647 17.54 23.74 6.52
C ARG A 647 17.32 22.26 6.83
N THR A 648 16.10 21.76 6.69
CA THR A 648 15.76 20.34 6.89
C THR A 648 16.21 19.55 5.65
N PRO A 649 17.27 18.71 5.72
CA PRO A 649 17.80 17.99 4.57
C PRO A 649 16.74 17.13 3.88
N GLU A 650 15.89 16.49 4.67
CA GLU A 650 14.80 15.62 4.21
C GLU A 650 13.76 16.40 3.40
N PHE A 651 13.49 17.67 3.77
CA PHE A 651 12.62 18.54 2.99
C PHE A 651 13.24 18.88 1.64
N THR A 652 14.52 19.25 1.62
CA THR A 652 15.19 19.66 0.37
C THR A 652 15.35 18.51 -0.61
N ASP A 653 15.67 17.31 -0.13
CA ASP A 653 15.77 16.12 -0.97
C ASP A 653 14.39 15.74 -1.54
N ALA A 654 13.38 15.65 -0.68
CA ALA A 654 12.03 15.31 -1.11
C ALA A 654 11.44 16.38 -2.05
N ALA A 655 11.69 17.67 -1.81
CA ALA A 655 11.26 18.76 -2.69
C ALA A 655 11.96 18.70 -4.05
N ALA A 656 13.26 18.39 -4.09
CA ALA A 656 13.99 18.21 -5.35
C ALA A 656 13.42 17.03 -6.16
N LYS A 657 13.15 15.90 -5.50
CA LYS A 657 12.52 14.72 -6.12
C LYS A 657 11.12 15.04 -6.64
N ALA A 658 10.30 15.76 -5.87
CA ALA A 658 8.97 16.19 -6.29
C ALA A 658 9.02 17.15 -7.50
N VAL A 659 9.95 18.11 -7.52
CA VAL A 659 10.17 19.01 -8.67
C VAL A 659 10.58 18.21 -9.90
N PHE A 660 11.51 17.26 -9.74
CA PHE A 660 11.95 16.42 -10.85
C PHE A 660 10.80 15.56 -11.38
N LEU A 661 9.98 14.98 -10.50
CA LEU A 661 8.78 14.22 -10.87
C LEU A 661 7.75 15.11 -11.61
N GLN A 662 7.55 16.35 -11.16
CA GLN A 662 6.67 17.32 -11.83
C GLN A 662 7.18 17.65 -13.24
N LYS A 663 8.48 17.88 -13.39
CA LYS A 663 9.10 18.10 -14.71
C LYS A 663 8.96 16.89 -15.62
N SER A 664 9.10 15.68 -15.09
CA SER A 664 8.90 14.42 -15.82
C SER A 664 7.45 14.28 -16.30
N VAL A 665 6.45 14.60 -15.46
CA VAL A 665 5.03 14.61 -15.84
C VAL A 665 4.77 15.62 -16.96
N LEU A 666 5.33 16.84 -16.86
CA LEU A 666 5.16 17.88 -17.88
C LEU A 666 5.87 17.54 -19.20
N ALA A 667 7.05 16.93 -19.14
CA ALA A 667 7.77 16.44 -20.32
C ALA A 667 6.99 15.31 -21.00
N PHE A 668 6.44 14.37 -20.21
CA PHE A 668 5.59 13.29 -20.71
C PHE A 668 4.32 13.84 -21.37
N ARG A 669 3.66 14.84 -20.76
CA ARG A 669 2.53 15.57 -21.37
C ARG A 669 2.90 16.15 -22.74
N GLY A 670 4.06 16.80 -22.83
CA GLY A 670 4.57 17.38 -24.07
C GLY A 670 4.78 16.32 -25.16
N ALA A 671 5.44 15.21 -24.81
CA ALA A 671 5.70 14.11 -25.73
C ALA A 671 4.40 13.43 -26.22
N VAL A 672 3.43 13.23 -25.34
CA VAL A 672 2.11 12.69 -25.71
C VAL A 672 1.33 13.67 -26.58
N ALA A 673 1.42 14.97 -26.34
CA ALA A 673 0.79 15.98 -27.20
C ALA A 673 1.41 16.00 -28.60
N ASP A 674 2.73 15.86 -28.70
CA ASP A 674 3.45 15.75 -29.97
C ASP A 674 3.07 14.47 -30.73
N TRP A 675 3.03 13.34 -30.02
CA TRP A 675 2.56 12.07 -30.56
C TRP A 675 1.13 12.22 -31.10
N TYR A 676 0.23 12.79 -30.31
CA TYR A 676 -1.19 12.93 -30.67
C TYR A 676 -1.40 13.84 -31.89
N ARG A 677 -0.54 14.84 -32.09
CA ARG A 677 -0.55 15.68 -33.30
C ARG A 677 -0.05 14.95 -34.54
N SER A 678 0.91 14.03 -34.37
CA SER A 678 1.48 13.27 -35.50
C SER A 678 0.50 12.27 -36.12
N GLN A 679 -0.55 11.89 -35.39
CA GLN A 679 -1.62 10.98 -35.84
C GLN A 679 -2.69 11.68 -36.70
N GLY A 680 -2.28 12.50 -37.66
CA GLY A 680 -3.16 13.40 -38.42
C GLY A 680 -4.40 12.77 -39.08
N GLU A 681 -5.43 13.62 -39.23
CA GLU A 681 -6.81 13.43 -39.74
C GLU A 681 -7.79 12.57 -38.90
N PRO A 682 -8.97 13.14 -38.53
CA PRO A 682 -10.04 12.41 -37.84
C PRO A 682 -10.56 11.24 -38.68
N GLY A 683 -10.74 10.07 -38.07
CA GLY A 683 -11.19 8.85 -38.72
C GLY A 683 -10.11 7.92 -39.28
N SER A 684 -8.81 8.23 -39.15
CA SER A 684 -7.74 7.27 -39.46
C SER A 684 -7.45 6.36 -38.25
N SER A 685 -7.47 5.04 -38.46
CA SER A 685 -7.06 4.08 -37.42
C SER A 685 -5.60 4.32 -37.05
N VAL A 686 -5.28 4.32 -35.76
CA VAL A 686 -3.90 4.46 -35.27
C VAL A 686 -3.03 3.37 -35.90
N SER A 687 -1.93 3.76 -36.53
CA SER A 687 -0.97 2.79 -37.09
C SER A 687 -0.34 1.97 -35.96
N PRO A 688 -0.06 0.66 -36.14
CA PRO A 688 0.69 -0.14 -35.16
C PRO A 688 2.00 0.55 -34.70
N ASP A 689 2.75 1.13 -35.64
CA ASP A 689 3.98 1.89 -35.34
C ASP A 689 3.74 3.09 -34.42
N ALA A 690 2.55 3.69 -34.47
CA ALA A 690 2.20 4.79 -33.60
C ALA A 690 1.84 4.30 -32.20
N GLU A 691 1.13 3.19 -32.08
CA GLU A 691 0.85 2.57 -30.78
C GLU A 691 2.16 2.15 -30.08
N ASP A 692 3.09 1.55 -30.82
CA ASP A 692 4.41 1.18 -30.32
C ASP A 692 5.20 2.41 -29.83
N ARG A 693 5.13 3.52 -30.58
CA ARG A 693 5.76 4.78 -30.16
C ARG A 693 5.12 5.36 -28.90
N LEU A 694 3.80 5.25 -28.74
CA LEU A 694 3.11 5.68 -27.51
C LEU A 694 3.51 4.80 -26.33
N GLU A 695 3.61 3.48 -26.54
CA GLU A 695 4.08 2.52 -25.54
C GLU A 695 5.52 2.82 -25.12
N GLN A 696 6.39 3.16 -26.07
CA GLN A 696 7.75 3.60 -25.77
C GLN A 696 7.78 4.89 -24.93
N LEU A 697 6.94 5.89 -25.24
CA LEU A 697 6.84 7.11 -24.44
C LEU A 697 6.35 6.84 -23.01
N CYS A 698 5.39 5.92 -22.87
CA CYS A 698 4.90 5.45 -21.59
C CYS A 698 6.00 4.74 -20.79
N GLY A 699 6.75 3.84 -21.44
CA GLY A 699 7.89 3.14 -20.84
C GLY A 699 9.01 4.08 -20.40
N ILE A 700 9.36 5.09 -21.19
CA ILE A 700 10.36 6.11 -20.80
C ILE A 700 9.91 6.87 -19.55
N TYR A 701 8.63 7.24 -19.46
CA TYR A 701 8.10 7.88 -18.27
C TYR A 701 8.17 6.95 -17.06
N ASP A 702 7.73 5.70 -17.20
CA ASP A 702 7.74 4.71 -16.11
C ASP A 702 9.18 4.43 -15.63
N ASP A 703 10.14 4.36 -16.55
CA ASP A 703 11.58 4.24 -16.25
C ASP A 703 12.10 5.42 -15.44
N ILE A 704 11.75 6.64 -15.82
CA ILE A 704 12.18 7.85 -15.08
C ILE A 704 11.59 7.87 -13.67
N VAL A 705 10.32 7.46 -13.53
CA VAL A 705 9.62 7.44 -12.24
C VAL A 705 10.04 6.25 -11.37
N GLU A 706 10.55 5.16 -11.95
CA GLU A 706 11.10 4.02 -11.21
C GLU A 706 12.23 4.44 -10.26
N PHE A 707 13.04 5.43 -10.65
CA PHE A 707 14.11 6.00 -9.82
C PHE A 707 13.65 7.10 -8.84
N LEU A 708 12.34 7.40 -8.82
CA LEU A 708 11.74 8.45 -7.98
C LEU A 708 10.55 7.88 -7.20
N PRO A 709 10.80 6.95 -6.27
CA PRO A 709 9.71 6.29 -5.59
C PRO A 709 8.89 7.28 -4.75
N LEU A 710 7.56 7.15 -4.79
CA LEU A 710 6.65 8.07 -4.11
C LEU A 710 6.85 8.15 -2.59
N PHE A 711 7.41 7.10 -1.96
CA PHE A 711 7.70 7.13 -0.53
C PHE A 711 8.81 8.12 -0.15
N ASP A 712 9.69 8.48 -1.09
CA ASP A 712 10.70 9.53 -0.87
C ASP A 712 10.07 10.92 -0.70
N LEU A 713 8.78 11.07 -1.04
CA LEU A 713 8.02 12.30 -0.85
C LEU A 713 7.40 12.37 0.56
N ASP A 714 7.51 11.33 1.37
CA ASP A 714 6.93 11.26 2.72
C ASP A 714 7.29 12.45 3.64
N PRO A 715 8.54 12.97 3.63
CA PRO A 715 8.89 14.17 4.38
C PRO A 715 8.06 15.40 4.02
N LEU A 716 7.60 15.53 2.77
CA LEU A 716 6.75 16.65 2.35
C LEU A 716 5.32 16.55 2.90
N PHE A 717 4.82 15.33 3.10
CA PHE A 717 3.50 15.12 3.71
C PHE A 717 3.52 15.45 5.20
N GLY A 718 4.62 15.12 5.89
CA GLY A 718 4.82 15.39 7.33
C GLY A 718 4.83 16.88 7.70
N LEU A 719 4.93 17.77 6.71
CA LEU A 719 4.92 19.20 6.92
C LEU A 719 3.55 19.79 6.66
N PRO A 720 3.07 20.71 7.52
CA PRO A 720 1.84 21.42 7.26
C PRO A 720 1.96 22.19 5.92
N PRO A 721 0.83 22.38 5.21
CA PRO A 721 0.77 23.29 4.07
C PRO A 721 1.40 24.62 4.46
N TRP A 722 2.16 25.22 3.55
CA TRP A 722 2.71 26.54 3.77
C TRP A 722 1.58 27.55 3.93
N SER A 723 1.37 28.02 5.16
CA SER A 723 0.50 29.14 5.48
C SER A 723 1.12 29.90 6.64
N ALA A 724 1.66 31.10 6.38
CA ALA A 724 2.26 31.91 7.43
C ALA A 724 1.25 32.44 8.49
N ARG A 725 -0.06 32.15 8.34
CA ARG A 725 -1.14 32.83 9.10
C ARG A 725 -2.10 31.91 9.86
N SER A 726 -1.91 30.59 9.90
CA SER A 726 -2.91 29.67 10.48
C SER A 726 -2.34 28.82 11.61
N GLY A 727 -2.76 29.11 12.84
CA GLY A 727 -2.52 28.26 14.00
C GLY A 727 -3.66 27.26 14.21
N GLY A 728 -3.32 25.97 14.32
CA GLY A 728 -4.10 24.96 15.07
C GLY A 728 -5.05 24.04 14.30
N LEU A 729 -4.93 22.73 14.61
CA LEU A 729 -5.90 21.63 14.48
C LEU A 729 -6.44 21.15 13.12
N VAL A 730 -6.24 21.87 12.00
CA VAL A 730 -6.69 21.43 10.64
C VAL A 730 -5.59 20.74 9.83
N ALA A 731 -4.37 20.60 10.38
CA ALA A 731 -3.20 20.15 9.63
C ALA A 731 -3.19 18.64 9.31
N ASP A 732 -3.62 17.78 10.25
CA ASP A 732 -3.49 16.32 10.11
C ASP A 732 -4.46 15.73 9.08
N VAL A 733 -5.70 16.23 9.03
CA VAL A 733 -6.70 15.81 8.02
C VAL A 733 -6.24 16.17 6.60
N ASN A 734 -5.49 17.27 6.46
CA ASN A 734 -4.93 17.70 5.17
C ASN A 734 -3.68 16.91 4.75
N GLN A 735 -2.95 16.29 5.68
CA GLN A 735 -1.77 15.49 5.33
C GLN A 735 -2.15 14.21 4.58
N THR A 736 -3.07 13.42 5.14
CA THR A 736 -3.51 12.17 4.52
C THR A 736 -4.27 12.41 3.22
N ALA A 737 -5.07 13.48 3.14
CA ALA A 737 -5.74 13.88 1.90
C ALA A 737 -4.75 14.24 0.78
N ARG A 738 -3.71 15.05 1.07
CA ARG A 738 -2.65 15.39 0.11
C ARG A 738 -1.86 14.16 -0.33
N ARG A 739 -1.50 13.28 0.61
CA ARG A 739 -0.81 12.02 0.30
C ARG A 739 -1.63 11.15 -0.64
N ASN A 740 -2.91 10.95 -0.33
CA ASN A 740 -3.83 10.19 -1.18
C ASN A 740 -3.98 10.85 -2.55
N GLN A 741 -4.12 12.17 -2.63
CA GLN A 741 -4.26 12.88 -3.89
C GLN A 741 -3.02 12.72 -4.79
N VAL A 742 -1.81 12.86 -4.23
CA VAL A 742 -0.55 12.65 -4.97
C VAL A 742 -0.41 11.20 -5.42
N HIS A 743 -0.69 10.25 -4.52
CA HIS A 743 -0.66 8.83 -4.85
C HIS A 743 -1.68 8.49 -5.95
N GLU A 744 -2.92 8.95 -5.84
CA GLU A 744 -3.97 8.68 -6.82
C GLU A 744 -3.69 9.33 -8.18
N ALA A 745 -3.13 10.55 -8.17
CA ALA A 745 -2.81 11.25 -9.41
C ALA A 745 -1.63 10.63 -10.17
N LEU A 746 -0.64 10.09 -9.46
CA LEU A 746 0.58 9.51 -10.07
C LEU A 746 0.49 8.00 -10.27
N ARG A 747 -0.29 7.28 -9.46
CA ARG A 747 -0.45 5.83 -9.56
C ARG A 747 -1.01 5.47 -10.94
N ASN A 748 -0.25 4.64 -11.64
CA ASN A 748 -0.57 4.15 -12.98
C ASN A 748 -0.89 5.29 -13.97
N LEU A 749 -0.23 6.45 -13.86
CA LEU A 749 -0.48 7.58 -14.76
C LEU A 749 -0.24 7.20 -16.22
N SER A 750 0.88 6.52 -16.53
CA SER A 750 1.24 6.05 -17.88
C SER A 750 0.15 5.15 -18.50
N PRO A 751 -0.29 4.04 -17.85
CA PRO A 751 -1.39 3.22 -18.37
C PRO A 751 -2.71 3.97 -18.57
N ARG A 752 -3.07 4.87 -17.64
CA ARG A 752 -4.30 5.67 -17.71
C ARG A 752 -4.25 6.65 -18.88
N VAL A 753 -3.11 7.32 -19.07
CA VAL A 753 -2.88 8.22 -20.21
C VAL A 753 -2.94 7.44 -21.52
N ARG A 754 -2.25 6.30 -21.64
CA ARG A 754 -2.29 5.44 -22.83
C ARG A 754 -3.73 5.07 -23.21
N ARG A 755 -4.52 4.58 -22.24
CA ARG A 755 -5.93 4.21 -22.48
C ARG A 755 -6.76 5.42 -22.92
N ALA A 756 -6.66 6.55 -22.21
CA ALA A 756 -7.42 7.75 -22.53
C ALA A 756 -7.05 8.31 -23.91
N VAL A 757 -5.77 8.25 -24.27
CA VAL A 757 -5.26 8.69 -25.58
C VAL A 757 -5.78 7.79 -26.70
N LEU A 758 -5.71 6.47 -26.54
CA LEU A 758 -6.24 5.51 -27.53
C LEU A 758 -7.76 5.62 -27.65
N LYS A 759 -8.50 5.72 -26.55
CA LYS A 759 -9.95 5.93 -26.58
C LYS A 759 -10.32 7.22 -27.33
N ALA A 760 -9.57 8.29 -27.10
CA ALA A 760 -9.78 9.57 -27.77
C ALA A 760 -9.34 9.57 -29.25
N SER A 761 -8.42 8.70 -29.67
CA SER A 761 -8.09 8.54 -31.10
C SER A 761 -9.12 7.71 -31.84
N HIS A 762 -9.75 6.72 -31.18
CA HIS A 762 -10.84 5.93 -31.76
C HIS A 762 -12.18 6.68 -31.84
N SER A 763 -12.37 7.70 -31.01
CA SER A 763 -13.60 8.52 -30.97
C SER A 763 -13.55 9.75 -31.89
N ARG A 764 -12.43 9.99 -32.58
CA ARG A 764 -12.22 11.12 -33.50
C ARG A 764 -12.47 10.70 -34.94
#